data_AF-K3WGC3-F1
#
_entry.id   AF-K3WGC3-F1
#
_cell.length_a   1.000
_cell.length_b   1.000
_cell.length_c   1.000
_cell.angle_alpha   90.00
_cell.angle_beta   90.00
_cell.angle_gamma   90.00
#
_symmetry.space_group_name_H-M   'P 1'
#
loop_
_entity.id
_entity.type
_entity.pdbx_description
1 polymer ?
#
loop_
_entity_poly.entity_id
_entity_poly.type
_entity_poly.pdbx_seq_one_letter_code
_entity_poly.pdbx_strand_id
1 'polypeptide(L)'
;MSNPLERIQEQRAQRLLDALQSDLRAQIRDENEALGRGASVRDNVRVRMQKRLAKLADPQHRERIWCCDKLPTHQGEPIHGLPKVRSFWEHVDVSEWTKQKLDAACRLLDLDVNGKKLELIARIQDWVHEPEIIAIRAEQARLEKERDAVLASGRVFACGNNFNGELGLGHRRNCATPTEIESFRGHRITRVISGFDANFAFAIAADGRVFGWGGGGKALFDGDTAHASASNGKAPPAPKNSPLVAPPQVQDALSQTESVDSASADDSNSSTTPVCFLYPREVPQLTQAGHQQARLTNLACARTNGHLGFTTDEGHCFMWGRGDYGELGVEAVTASKNNGTATNPGDLSTATKGPVHVASLQHCKIKDVSVGNCHSAAVTAKGVLYTWGGCWSGQLGLGESKRAGVKDKRQQLFFPAPTVVEALQNKQITKVSCGAVHTAALSGDGQLFTFGCGDGGRLGLGTNADSPHPELVKALERDLVLDVCCGSWHSLCIVARTEGSSLKKKREDTRRESEDKAMTSGYVYAFGSGLQGQLGLGKQKIAALPTRIPDLYHRKIQCTAIATSSHHSCALSVEGELFTWGQNASGCLGRATIDGAMDSPDPDVVPRACNHAFGVGPIISVTAGDRFTFFATGPWEPQEEQDKHEFYFREKLNRHSKFQV
;
A
#
# COMPACT_ATOMS: atom_id res chain seq x y z
N MET A 1 -40.29 72.37 -40.39
CA MET A 1 -39.28 71.32 -40.63
C MET A 1 -39.23 70.48 -39.37
N SER A 2 -39.68 69.22 -39.44
CA SER A 2 -39.79 68.34 -38.26
C SER A 2 -38.41 68.04 -37.66
N ASN A 3 -38.35 67.89 -36.33
CA ASN A 3 -37.10 67.77 -35.56
C ASN A 3 -36.31 66.51 -36.01
N PRO A 4 -34.99 66.58 -36.27
CA PRO A 4 -34.18 65.42 -36.65
C PRO A 4 -34.30 64.23 -35.69
N LEU A 5 -34.50 64.50 -34.39
CA LEU A 5 -34.72 63.48 -33.37
C LEU A 5 -36.07 62.76 -33.54
N GLU A 6 -37.13 63.47 -33.94
CA GLU A 6 -38.45 62.88 -34.21
C GLU A 6 -38.39 61.94 -35.41
N ARG A 7 -37.65 62.31 -36.46
CA ARG A 7 -37.44 61.43 -37.62
C ARG A 7 -36.70 60.15 -37.28
N ILE A 8 -35.69 60.23 -36.39
CA ILE A 8 -34.94 59.05 -35.95
C ILE A 8 -35.82 58.14 -35.07
N GLN A 9 -36.65 58.74 -34.22
CA GLN A 9 -37.62 58.01 -33.40
C GLN A 9 -38.70 57.33 -34.26
N GLU A 10 -39.25 58.02 -35.25
CA GLU A 10 -40.21 57.45 -36.22
C GLU A 10 -39.60 56.30 -37.02
N GLN A 11 -38.35 56.44 -37.49
CA GLN A 11 -37.69 55.37 -38.24
C GLN A 11 -37.41 54.13 -37.38
N ARG A 12 -37.06 54.31 -36.10
CA ARG A 12 -36.89 53.19 -35.16
C ARG A 12 -38.23 52.54 -34.84
N ALA A 13 -39.28 53.34 -34.62
CA ALA A 13 -40.63 52.87 -34.38
C ALA A 13 -41.18 52.04 -35.56
N GLN A 14 -40.90 52.49 -36.80
CA GLN A 14 -41.34 51.78 -38.00
C GLN A 14 -40.63 50.44 -38.15
N ARG A 15 -39.31 50.37 -37.93
CA ARG A 15 -38.57 49.10 -37.98
C ARG A 15 -39.04 48.10 -36.93
N LEU A 16 -39.37 48.58 -35.73
CA LEU A 16 -39.88 47.72 -34.66
C LEU A 16 -41.29 47.20 -34.96
N LEU A 17 -42.13 48.02 -35.59
CA LEU A 17 -43.43 47.61 -36.10
C LEU A 17 -43.29 46.52 -37.16
N ASP A 18 -42.39 46.70 -38.11
CA ASP A 18 -42.15 45.73 -39.18
C ASP A 18 -41.62 44.40 -38.61
N ALA A 19 -40.75 44.46 -37.58
CA ALA A 19 -40.28 43.28 -36.85
C ALA A 19 -41.41 42.56 -36.11
N LEU A 20 -42.25 43.29 -35.36
CA LEU A 20 -43.41 42.71 -34.66
C LEU A 20 -44.44 42.13 -35.63
N GLN A 21 -44.64 42.74 -36.79
CA GLN A 21 -45.47 42.19 -37.86
C GLN A 21 -44.87 40.92 -38.46
N SER A 22 -43.53 40.87 -38.61
CA SER A 22 -42.82 39.69 -39.09
C SER A 22 -42.88 38.53 -38.10
N ASP A 23 -42.63 38.77 -36.82
CA ASP A 23 -42.74 37.76 -35.74
C ASP A 23 -44.16 37.24 -35.61
N LEU A 24 -45.16 38.13 -35.72
CA LEU A 24 -46.54 37.71 -35.71
C LEU A 24 -46.87 36.84 -36.93
N ARG A 25 -46.32 37.13 -38.11
CA ARG A 25 -46.46 36.27 -39.31
C ARG A 25 -45.71 34.94 -39.17
N ALA A 26 -44.62 34.88 -38.41
CA ALA A 26 -43.92 33.65 -38.09
C ALA A 26 -44.76 32.77 -37.14
N GLN A 27 -45.31 33.35 -36.08
CA GLN A 27 -46.26 32.64 -35.20
C GLN A 27 -47.50 32.12 -35.94
N ILE A 28 -48.02 32.84 -36.94
CA ILE A 28 -49.09 32.33 -37.83
C ILE A 28 -48.67 31.05 -38.55
N ARG A 29 -47.42 30.97 -39.03
CA ARG A 29 -46.93 29.79 -39.74
C ARG A 29 -46.79 28.60 -38.79
N ASP A 30 -46.18 28.82 -37.63
CA ASP A 30 -45.96 27.77 -36.63
C ASP A 30 -47.29 27.26 -36.03
N GLU A 31 -48.26 28.15 -35.76
CA GLU A 31 -49.59 27.75 -35.28
C GLU A 31 -50.42 27.06 -36.37
N ASN A 32 -50.29 27.45 -37.65
CA ASN A 32 -50.95 26.76 -38.77
C ASN A 32 -50.34 25.37 -39.03
N GLU A 33 -49.04 25.19 -38.82
CA GLU A 33 -48.38 23.88 -38.87
C GLU A 33 -48.80 23.00 -37.66
N ALA A 34 -48.95 23.59 -36.47
CA ALA A 34 -49.39 22.88 -35.27
C ALA A 34 -50.88 22.46 -35.30
N LEU A 35 -51.75 23.22 -35.98
CA LEU A 35 -53.21 23.00 -36.01
C LEU A 35 -53.68 22.37 -37.33
N GLY A 36 -53.24 21.14 -37.57
CA GLY A 36 -53.71 20.33 -38.70
C GLY A 36 -55.19 19.92 -38.68
N ARG A 37 -56.02 20.28 -37.68
CA ARG A 37 -57.44 19.81 -37.60
C ARG A 37 -58.36 20.81 -36.87
N GLY A 38 -59.33 21.39 -37.59
CA GLY A 38 -60.51 22.09 -37.04
C GLY A 38 -60.76 23.50 -37.62
N ALA A 39 -61.90 23.71 -38.29
CA ALA A 39 -62.25 25.00 -38.90
C ALA A 39 -62.80 26.04 -37.89
N SER A 40 -63.46 25.62 -36.81
CA SER A 40 -64.12 26.53 -35.85
C SER A 40 -63.16 27.27 -34.90
N VAL A 41 -62.00 26.68 -34.56
CA VAL A 41 -60.98 27.34 -33.71
C VAL A 41 -60.16 28.36 -34.50
N ARG A 42 -59.99 28.14 -35.82
CA ARG A 42 -59.27 29.05 -36.73
C ARG A 42 -59.89 30.45 -36.77
N ASP A 43 -61.21 30.55 -36.77
CA ASP A 43 -61.88 31.85 -36.88
C ASP A 43 -61.79 32.67 -35.59
N ASN A 44 -61.87 32.04 -34.41
CA ASN A 44 -61.73 32.75 -33.13
C ASN A 44 -60.32 33.28 -32.88
N VAL A 45 -59.29 32.52 -33.27
CA VAL A 45 -57.89 32.96 -33.19
C VAL A 45 -57.65 34.13 -34.15
N ARG A 46 -58.13 34.01 -35.40
CA ARG A 46 -57.99 35.05 -36.44
C ARG A 46 -58.68 36.36 -36.07
N VAL A 47 -59.86 36.31 -35.44
CA VAL A 47 -60.60 37.50 -34.95
C VAL A 47 -59.90 38.14 -33.75
N ARG A 48 -59.42 37.35 -32.78
CA ARG A 48 -58.66 37.86 -31.62
C ARG A 48 -57.34 38.49 -32.07
N MET A 49 -56.76 37.96 -33.14
CA MET A 49 -55.52 38.39 -33.77
C MET A 49 -55.67 39.68 -34.60
N GLN A 50 -56.75 39.81 -35.38
CA GLN A 50 -57.09 41.08 -36.05
C GLN A 50 -57.34 42.20 -35.05
N LYS A 51 -57.98 41.93 -33.91
CA LYS A 51 -58.13 42.91 -32.83
C LYS A 51 -56.78 43.33 -32.22
N ARG A 52 -55.79 42.44 -32.15
CA ARG A 52 -54.44 42.73 -31.65
C ARG A 52 -53.64 43.58 -32.65
N LEU A 53 -53.70 43.24 -33.93
CA LEU A 53 -53.09 44.03 -35.02
C LEU A 53 -53.72 45.43 -35.14
N ALA A 54 -55.05 45.53 -35.01
CA ALA A 54 -55.75 46.82 -35.00
C ALA A 54 -55.36 47.69 -33.80
N LYS A 55 -55.17 47.09 -32.61
CA LYS A 55 -54.64 47.81 -31.42
C LYS A 55 -53.20 48.28 -31.60
N LEU A 56 -52.37 47.55 -32.34
CA LEU A 56 -50.98 47.93 -32.65
C LEU A 56 -50.86 48.91 -33.82
N ALA A 57 -51.93 49.14 -34.59
CA ALA A 57 -51.99 50.13 -35.67
C ALA A 57 -52.37 51.54 -35.15
N ASP A 58 -52.96 51.64 -33.95
CA ASP A 58 -53.37 52.89 -33.32
C ASP A 58 -52.15 53.70 -32.76
N PRO A 59 -51.90 54.93 -33.26
CA PRO A 59 -50.79 55.77 -32.79
C PRO A 59 -50.81 56.07 -31.28
N GLN A 60 -51.99 56.27 -30.68
CA GLN A 60 -52.10 56.60 -29.24
C GLN A 60 -51.87 55.37 -28.35
N HIS A 61 -52.25 54.18 -28.84
CA HIS A 61 -51.95 52.93 -28.16
C HIS A 61 -50.46 52.58 -28.28
N ARG A 62 -49.80 52.94 -29.39
CA ARG A 62 -48.35 52.81 -29.56
C ARG A 62 -47.57 53.71 -28.60
N GLU A 63 -47.93 54.98 -28.46
CA GLU A 63 -47.29 55.88 -27.48
C GLU A 63 -47.44 55.36 -26.04
N ARG A 64 -48.59 54.76 -25.70
CA ARG A 64 -48.79 54.11 -24.39
C ARG A 64 -47.91 52.88 -24.17
N ILE A 65 -47.66 52.09 -25.21
CA ILE A 65 -46.76 50.92 -25.14
C ILE A 65 -45.30 51.39 -25.09
N TRP A 66 -44.92 52.39 -25.87
CA TRP A 66 -43.57 52.96 -25.92
C TRP A 66 -43.18 53.77 -24.67
N CYS A 67 -44.12 54.47 -24.03
CA CYS A 67 -43.87 55.20 -22.78
C CYS A 67 -43.80 54.31 -21.53
N CYS A 68 -44.11 53.01 -21.64
CA CYS A 68 -44.11 52.08 -20.51
C CYS A 68 -42.88 51.16 -20.44
N ASP A 69 -42.00 51.13 -21.44
CA ASP A 69 -40.69 50.48 -21.34
C ASP A 69 -39.73 51.36 -20.54
N LYS A 70 -40.03 51.53 -19.24
CA LYS A 70 -39.03 52.02 -18.29
C LYS A 70 -37.88 51.03 -18.31
N LEU A 71 -36.74 51.45 -18.86
CA LEU A 71 -35.52 50.67 -18.85
C LEU A 71 -35.29 50.15 -17.43
N PRO A 72 -34.96 48.87 -17.26
CA PRO A 72 -34.81 48.30 -15.94
C PRO A 72 -33.72 49.05 -15.17
N THR A 73 -34.09 49.62 -14.02
CA THR A 73 -33.20 50.39 -13.15
C THR A 73 -32.94 49.65 -11.84
N HIS A 74 -31.75 49.90 -11.27
CA HIS A 74 -31.35 49.46 -9.94
C HIS A 74 -30.91 50.70 -9.15
N GLN A 75 -31.52 50.95 -7.99
CA GLN A 75 -31.25 52.14 -7.15
C GLN A 75 -31.32 53.49 -7.89
N GLY A 76 -32.17 53.60 -8.91
CA GLY A 76 -32.34 54.84 -9.70
C GLY A 76 -31.47 54.92 -10.96
N GLU A 77 -30.44 54.09 -11.09
CA GLU A 77 -29.54 54.07 -12.27
C GLU A 77 -29.97 52.99 -13.30
N PRO A 78 -29.81 53.24 -14.61
CA PRO A 78 -30.06 52.23 -15.65
C PRO A 78 -29.09 51.05 -15.51
N ILE A 79 -29.58 49.80 -15.56
CA ILE A 79 -28.72 48.60 -15.39
C ILE A 79 -27.59 48.55 -16.43
N HIS A 80 -27.81 49.05 -17.65
CA HIS A 80 -26.78 49.11 -18.70
C HIS A 80 -25.62 50.09 -18.41
N GLY A 81 -25.78 50.99 -17.43
CA GLY A 81 -24.75 51.94 -16.98
C GLY A 81 -23.95 51.47 -15.76
N LEU A 82 -24.24 50.27 -15.22
CA LEU A 82 -23.56 49.76 -14.03
C LEU A 82 -22.10 49.36 -14.34
N PRO A 83 -21.17 49.47 -13.37
CA PRO A 83 -19.78 49.05 -13.56
C PRO A 83 -19.65 47.56 -13.90
N LYS A 84 -18.84 47.21 -14.91
CA LYS A 84 -18.47 45.83 -15.25
C LYS A 84 -17.35 45.27 -14.35
N VAL A 85 -17.41 45.54 -13.04
CA VAL A 85 -16.36 45.14 -12.08
C VAL A 85 -16.95 44.16 -11.07
N ARG A 86 -16.29 43.01 -10.85
CA ARG A 86 -16.82 41.93 -9.99
C ARG A 86 -17.12 42.36 -8.56
N SER A 87 -16.27 43.20 -7.96
CA SER A 87 -16.47 43.75 -6.61
C SER A 87 -17.75 44.56 -6.44
N PHE A 88 -18.24 45.20 -7.51
CA PHE A 88 -19.53 45.88 -7.50
C PHE A 88 -20.66 44.85 -7.44
N TRP A 89 -20.61 43.82 -8.28
CA TRP A 89 -21.66 42.80 -8.39
C TRP A 89 -21.70 41.82 -7.21
N GLU A 90 -20.61 41.66 -6.45
CA GLU A 90 -20.57 40.90 -5.18
C GLU A 90 -21.55 41.45 -4.13
N HIS A 91 -21.75 42.77 -4.11
CA HIS A 91 -22.60 43.45 -3.13
C HIS A 91 -24.04 43.65 -3.63
N VAL A 92 -24.34 43.20 -4.85
CA VAL A 92 -25.63 43.38 -5.49
C VAL A 92 -26.46 42.11 -5.35
N ASP A 93 -27.53 42.17 -4.57
CA ASP A 93 -28.47 41.06 -4.46
C ASP A 93 -29.38 41.00 -5.69
N VAL A 94 -29.06 40.08 -6.61
CA VAL A 94 -29.81 39.82 -7.84
C VAL A 94 -30.96 38.81 -7.64
N SER A 95 -31.13 38.21 -6.45
CA SER A 95 -32.14 37.17 -6.20
C SER A 95 -33.58 37.71 -6.30
N GLU A 96 -33.77 38.94 -5.85
CA GLU A 96 -35.06 39.65 -5.89
C GLU A 96 -35.38 40.26 -7.26
N TRP A 97 -34.44 40.21 -8.22
CA TRP A 97 -34.60 40.90 -9.50
C TRP A 97 -35.65 40.24 -10.40
N THR A 98 -36.35 41.05 -11.20
CA THR A 98 -37.26 40.55 -12.23
C THR A 98 -36.47 39.98 -13.41
N LYS A 99 -37.07 39.08 -14.20
CA LYS A 99 -36.39 38.49 -15.37
C LYS A 99 -35.85 39.55 -16.33
N GLN A 100 -36.60 40.63 -16.57
CA GLN A 100 -36.17 41.76 -17.42
C GLN A 100 -34.90 42.46 -16.89
N LYS A 101 -34.76 42.60 -15.56
CA LYS A 101 -33.54 43.15 -14.93
C LYS A 101 -32.35 42.21 -15.08
N LEU A 102 -32.58 40.90 -14.93
CA LEU A 102 -31.56 39.86 -15.09
C LEU A 102 -31.08 39.73 -16.54
N ASP A 103 -32.00 39.80 -17.52
CA ASP A 103 -31.66 39.79 -18.95
C ASP A 103 -30.80 41.02 -19.31
N ALA A 104 -31.14 42.20 -18.78
CA ALA A 104 -30.36 43.42 -18.98
C ALA A 104 -28.96 43.32 -18.36
N ALA A 105 -28.84 42.71 -17.18
CA ALA A 105 -27.58 42.45 -16.51
C ALA A 105 -26.73 41.43 -17.27
N CYS A 106 -27.32 40.32 -17.74
CA CYS A 106 -26.63 39.33 -18.57
C CYS A 106 -26.10 39.96 -19.86
N ARG A 107 -26.88 40.82 -20.53
CA ARG A 107 -26.40 41.58 -21.70
C ARG A 107 -25.25 42.53 -21.40
N LEU A 108 -25.25 43.15 -20.22
CA LEU A 108 -24.15 44.04 -19.80
C LEU A 108 -22.87 43.22 -19.53
N LEU A 109 -23.01 42.07 -18.88
CA LEU A 109 -21.91 41.18 -18.50
C LEU A 109 -21.46 40.24 -19.63
N ASP A 110 -22.04 40.38 -20.83
CA ASP A 110 -21.77 39.54 -22.01
C ASP A 110 -22.07 38.04 -21.76
N LEU A 111 -23.08 37.76 -20.94
CA LEU A 111 -23.59 36.43 -20.59
C LEU A 111 -24.84 36.08 -21.41
N ASP A 112 -25.06 34.79 -21.67
CA ASP A 112 -26.26 34.31 -22.36
C ASP A 112 -27.53 34.73 -21.59
N VAL A 113 -28.57 35.15 -22.31
CA VAL A 113 -29.87 35.60 -21.77
C VAL A 113 -30.92 34.49 -21.79
N ASN A 114 -30.60 33.33 -22.38
CA ASN A 114 -31.53 32.22 -22.45
C ASN A 114 -31.62 31.50 -21.10
N GLY A 115 -32.86 31.19 -20.70
CA GLY A 115 -33.13 30.42 -19.50
C GLY A 115 -34.29 30.93 -18.63
N LYS A 116 -34.52 30.22 -17.52
CA LYS A 116 -35.43 30.62 -16.44
C LYS A 116 -34.73 31.59 -15.48
N LYS A 117 -35.51 32.31 -14.67
CA LYS A 117 -35.00 33.30 -13.69
C LYS A 117 -33.84 32.75 -12.84
N LEU A 118 -33.97 31.52 -12.34
CA LEU A 118 -32.95 30.86 -11.50
C LEU A 118 -31.63 30.61 -12.25
N GLU A 119 -31.69 30.26 -13.53
CA GLU A 119 -30.50 29.99 -14.36
C GLU A 119 -29.73 31.28 -14.65
N LEU A 120 -30.44 32.39 -14.87
CA LEU A 120 -29.83 33.72 -15.07
C LEU A 120 -29.17 34.23 -13.79
N ILE A 121 -29.80 34.02 -12.63
CA ILE A 121 -29.22 34.35 -11.32
C ILE A 121 -27.93 33.55 -11.10
N ALA A 122 -27.98 32.23 -11.29
CA ALA A 122 -26.82 31.36 -11.14
C ALA A 122 -25.67 31.78 -12.08
N ARG A 123 -25.97 32.13 -13.32
CA ARG A 123 -24.96 32.57 -14.31
C ARG A 123 -24.29 33.89 -13.93
N ILE A 124 -25.05 34.86 -13.43
CA ILE A 124 -24.48 36.13 -12.94
C ILE A 124 -23.62 35.85 -11.70
N GLN A 125 -24.10 35.04 -10.76
CA GLN A 125 -23.32 34.66 -9.56
C GLN A 125 -22.05 33.87 -9.92
N ASP A 126 -22.12 32.95 -10.88
CA ASP A 126 -20.96 32.21 -11.40
C ASP A 126 -19.94 33.15 -12.05
N TRP A 127 -20.37 34.20 -12.75
CA TRP A 127 -19.48 35.21 -13.33
C TRP A 127 -18.82 36.09 -12.26
N VAL A 128 -19.55 36.44 -11.20
CA VAL A 128 -19.03 37.21 -10.06
C VAL A 128 -17.96 36.41 -9.33
N HIS A 129 -18.28 35.17 -8.97
CA HIS A 129 -17.39 34.28 -8.23
C HIS A 129 -16.46 33.46 -9.13
N GLU A 130 -16.39 33.75 -10.44
CA GLU A 130 -15.61 32.96 -11.39
C GLU A 130 -14.14 32.72 -10.95
N PRO A 131 -13.39 33.72 -10.43
CA PRO A 131 -12.02 33.49 -9.96
C PRO A 131 -11.96 32.52 -8.77
N GLU A 132 -12.90 32.65 -7.83
CA GLU A 132 -12.99 31.80 -6.65
C GLU A 132 -13.41 30.37 -7.04
N ILE A 133 -14.36 30.23 -7.95
CA ILE A 133 -14.81 28.95 -8.51
C ILE A 133 -13.67 28.25 -9.25
N ILE A 134 -12.90 28.98 -10.07
CA ILE A 134 -11.72 28.44 -10.76
C ILE A 134 -10.66 28.01 -9.74
N ALA A 135 -10.38 28.83 -8.72
CA ALA A 135 -9.43 28.50 -7.66
C ALA A 135 -9.85 27.24 -6.87
N ILE A 136 -11.13 27.15 -6.48
CA ILE A 136 -11.70 25.99 -5.78
C ILE A 136 -11.63 24.75 -6.68
N ARG A 137 -11.98 24.85 -7.97
CA ARG A 137 -11.90 23.73 -8.92
C ARG A 137 -10.47 23.29 -9.17
N ALA A 138 -9.52 24.22 -9.28
CA ALA A 138 -8.10 23.92 -9.44
C ALA A 138 -7.54 23.22 -8.19
N GLU A 139 -7.93 23.68 -6.99
CA GLU A 139 -7.59 23.03 -5.73
C GLU A 139 -8.21 21.63 -5.61
N GLN A 140 -9.49 21.48 -5.98
CA GLN A 140 -10.15 20.17 -6.05
C GLN A 140 -9.45 19.22 -7.01
N ALA A 141 -9.10 19.67 -8.22
CA ALA A 141 -8.36 18.87 -9.19
C ALA A 141 -6.95 18.49 -8.69
N ARG A 142 -6.28 19.40 -7.96
CA ARG A 142 -4.99 19.11 -7.31
C ARG A 142 -5.14 18.03 -6.24
N LEU A 143 -6.11 18.17 -5.34
CA LEU A 143 -6.40 17.19 -4.29
C LEU A 143 -6.83 15.84 -4.87
N GLU A 144 -7.60 15.84 -5.96
CA GLU A 144 -7.99 14.62 -6.66
C GLU A 144 -6.78 13.93 -7.31
N LYS A 145 -5.89 14.69 -7.96
CA LYS A 145 -4.64 14.14 -8.49
C LYS A 145 -3.71 13.61 -7.39
N GLU A 146 -3.62 14.30 -6.25
CA GLU A 146 -2.88 13.81 -5.07
C GLU A 146 -3.50 12.51 -4.52
N ARG A 147 -4.83 12.45 -4.41
CA ARG A 147 -5.57 11.23 -4.01
C ARG A 147 -5.30 10.08 -4.97
N ASP A 148 -5.41 10.32 -6.27
CA ASP A 148 -5.25 9.29 -7.30
C ASP A 148 -3.80 8.79 -7.35
N ALA A 149 -2.81 9.67 -7.13
CA ALA A 149 -1.41 9.27 -6.99
C ALA A 149 -1.18 8.39 -5.74
N VAL A 150 -1.85 8.68 -4.62
CA VAL A 150 -1.79 7.86 -3.40
C VAL A 150 -2.49 6.50 -3.61
N LEU A 151 -3.61 6.46 -4.33
CA LEU A 151 -4.28 5.21 -4.69
C LEU A 151 -3.44 4.38 -5.68
N ALA A 152 -2.74 5.04 -6.60
CA ALA A 152 -1.82 4.41 -7.55
C ALA A 152 -0.50 3.94 -6.90
N SER A 153 -0.13 4.42 -5.71
CA SER A 153 1.07 3.95 -5.01
C SER A 153 0.87 2.65 -4.23
N GLY A 154 -0.38 2.21 -4.02
CA GLY A 154 -0.67 1.13 -3.09
C GLY A 154 -0.53 1.58 -1.63
N ARG A 155 -0.65 0.65 -0.67
CA ARG A 155 -0.63 0.94 0.78
C ARG A 155 0.14 -0.10 1.56
N VAL A 156 0.59 0.26 2.75
CA VAL A 156 1.28 -0.66 3.67
C VAL A 156 0.52 -0.71 4.98
N PHE A 157 0.26 -1.92 5.46
CA PHE A 157 -0.45 -2.17 6.71
C PHE A 157 0.41 -2.98 7.67
N ALA A 158 0.16 -2.76 8.96
CA ALA A 158 0.86 -3.38 10.07
C ALA A 158 -0.12 -3.83 11.16
N CYS A 159 0.16 -4.95 11.82
CA CYS A 159 -0.54 -5.38 13.03
C CYS A 159 0.38 -6.18 13.95
N GLY A 160 0.06 -6.19 15.25
CA GLY A 160 0.76 -6.91 16.29
C GLY A 160 1.45 -6.00 17.30
N ASN A 161 2.61 -6.47 17.76
CA ASN A 161 3.44 -5.86 18.77
C ASN A 161 4.07 -4.55 18.26
N ASN A 162 4.13 -3.53 19.12
CA ASN A 162 4.67 -2.22 18.79
C ASN A 162 5.46 -1.58 19.95
N PHE A 163 5.87 -2.34 20.97
CA PHE A 163 6.58 -1.80 22.13
C PHE A 163 7.87 -1.05 21.76
N ASN A 164 8.57 -1.49 20.72
CA ASN A 164 9.79 -0.88 20.20
C ASN A 164 9.57 -0.09 18.90
N GLY A 165 8.33 0.34 18.62
CA GLY A 165 7.98 1.07 17.39
C GLY A 165 8.01 0.21 16.15
N GLU A 166 7.90 -1.12 16.30
CA GLU A 166 8.00 -2.10 15.24
C GLU A 166 7.02 -1.78 14.10
N LEU A 167 5.81 -1.29 14.40
CA LEU A 167 4.76 -1.05 13.41
C LEU A 167 4.93 0.24 12.59
N GLY A 168 5.85 1.14 12.97
CA GLY A 168 6.09 2.38 12.21
C GLY A 168 4.94 3.41 12.27
N LEU A 169 4.02 3.28 13.24
CA LEU A 169 2.80 4.09 13.35
C LEU A 169 2.97 5.41 14.13
N GLY A 170 4.19 5.77 14.53
CA GLY A 170 4.44 6.98 15.32
C GLY A 170 4.17 6.88 16.82
N HIS A 171 3.70 5.72 17.29
CA HIS A 171 3.43 5.44 18.71
C HIS A 171 3.84 4.00 19.05
N ARG A 172 3.79 3.63 20.34
CA ARG A 172 4.21 2.30 20.85
C ARG A 172 3.08 1.35 21.26
N ARG A 173 1.84 1.66 20.87
CA ARG A 173 0.69 0.82 21.20
C ARG A 173 0.57 -0.33 20.18
N ASN A 174 0.32 -1.53 20.69
CA ASN A 174 0.02 -2.71 19.88
C ASN A 174 -1.27 -2.48 19.08
N CYS A 175 -1.36 -3.07 17.90
CA CYS A 175 -2.50 -2.93 17.01
C CYS A 175 -2.96 -4.31 16.54
N ALA A 176 -4.05 -4.84 17.10
CA ALA A 176 -4.55 -6.15 16.70
C ALA A 176 -5.25 -6.16 15.33
N THR A 177 -5.66 -4.99 14.85
CA THR A 177 -6.24 -4.81 13.51
C THR A 177 -5.20 -4.24 12.55
N PRO A 178 -5.19 -4.66 11.28
CA PRO A 178 -4.32 -4.09 10.27
C PRO A 178 -4.52 -2.58 10.17
N THR A 179 -3.46 -1.84 10.43
CA THR A 179 -3.47 -0.38 10.53
C THR A 179 -2.52 0.19 9.48
N GLU A 180 -2.98 1.18 8.71
CA GLU A 180 -2.20 1.78 7.63
C GLU A 180 -1.01 2.57 8.19
N ILE A 181 0.17 2.37 7.60
CA ILE A 181 1.35 3.17 7.86
C ILE A 181 1.33 4.39 6.93
N GLU A 182 0.69 5.47 7.37
CA GLU A 182 0.41 6.65 6.53
C GLU A 182 1.66 7.34 5.98
N SER A 183 2.83 7.15 6.60
CA SER A 183 4.09 7.73 6.13
C SER A 183 4.54 7.19 4.76
N PHE A 184 3.97 6.07 4.30
CA PHE A 184 4.23 5.53 2.96
C PHE A 184 3.29 6.09 1.89
N ARG A 185 2.33 6.96 2.22
CA ARG A 185 1.47 7.58 1.20
C ARG A 185 2.31 8.30 0.14
N GLY A 186 2.00 8.05 -1.14
CA GLY A 186 2.76 8.57 -2.28
C GLY A 186 4.07 7.83 -2.58
N HIS A 187 4.47 6.84 -1.77
CA HIS A 187 5.62 5.99 -2.03
C HIS A 187 5.12 4.61 -2.47
N ARG A 188 5.49 4.18 -3.69
CA ARG A 188 5.10 2.86 -4.19
C ARG A 188 5.98 1.78 -3.58
N ILE A 189 5.52 1.17 -2.49
CA ILE A 189 6.23 0.08 -1.82
C ILE A 189 6.01 -1.23 -2.57
N THR A 190 7.10 -1.94 -2.88
CA THR A 190 7.09 -3.20 -3.63
C THR A 190 7.35 -4.41 -2.75
N ARG A 191 8.16 -4.25 -1.69
CA ARG A 191 8.52 -5.32 -0.76
C ARG A 191 8.56 -4.80 0.67
N VAL A 192 8.01 -5.58 1.59
CA VAL A 192 8.18 -5.43 3.04
C VAL A 192 9.00 -6.60 3.57
N ILE A 193 9.92 -6.32 4.50
CA ILE A 193 10.92 -7.28 4.94
C ILE A 193 11.11 -7.15 6.45
N SER A 194 11.06 -8.27 7.15
CA SER A 194 11.45 -8.38 8.56
C SER A 194 12.03 -9.76 8.80
N GLY A 195 12.84 -9.88 9.86
CA GLY A 195 13.42 -11.15 10.27
C GLY A 195 12.49 -11.89 11.23
N PHE A 196 12.59 -13.22 11.25
CA PHE A 196 11.70 -14.08 12.02
C PHE A 196 11.66 -13.77 13.54
N ASP A 197 12.71 -13.15 14.08
CA ASP A 197 12.83 -12.72 15.48
C ASP A 197 13.31 -11.24 15.59
N ALA A 198 13.04 -10.46 14.53
CA ALA A 198 13.42 -9.06 14.46
C ALA A 198 12.32 -8.16 15.04
N ASN A 199 12.72 -7.19 15.85
CA ASN A 199 11.89 -6.08 16.30
C ASN A 199 12.03 -4.84 15.40
N PHE A 200 12.44 -5.02 14.15
CA PHE A 200 12.59 -3.96 13.16
C PHE A 200 12.10 -4.46 11.80
N ALA A 201 11.84 -3.54 10.90
CA ALA A 201 11.39 -3.86 9.57
C ALA A 201 11.94 -2.88 8.54
N PHE A 202 11.93 -3.34 7.29
CA PHE A 202 12.34 -2.59 6.12
C PHE A 202 11.25 -2.62 5.05
N ALA A 203 11.26 -1.59 4.20
CA ALA A 203 10.43 -1.51 3.01
C ALA A 203 11.26 -1.02 1.83
N ILE A 204 11.05 -1.62 0.65
CA ILE A 204 11.72 -1.23 -0.60
C ILE A 204 10.69 -0.60 -1.52
N ALA A 205 10.92 0.65 -1.88
CA ALA A 205 10.10 1.38 -2.85
C ALA A 205 10.50 1.05 -4.29
N ALA A 206 9.57 1.21 -5.24
CA ALA A 206 9.78 0.96 -6.67
C ALA A 206 10.88 1.85 -7.29
N ASP A 207 11.11 3.02 -6.70
CA ASP A 207 12.20 3.93 -7.07
C ASP A 207 13.57 3.50 -6.49
N GLY A 208 13.62 2.45 -5.67
CA GLY A 208 14.85 1.88 -5.11
C GLY A 208 15.21 2.42 -3.73
N ARG A 209 14.43 3.35 -3.17
CA ARG A 209 14.63 3.82 -1.80
C ARG A 209 14.31 2.71 -0.80
N VAL A 210 15.16 2.59 0.20
CA VAL A 210 15.01 1.61 1.28
C VAL A 210 14.67 2.36 2.56
N PHE A 211 13.56 1.98 3.19
CA PHE A 211 13.10 2.52 4.47
C PHE A 211 13.32 1.50 5.57
N GLY A 212 13.71 1.94 6.77
CA GLY A 212 13.84 1.12 7.97
C GLY A 212 13.23 1.79 9.20
N TRP A 213 12.69 1.00 10.13
CA TRP A 213 12.11 1.48 11.38
C TRP A 213 12.07 0.39 12.46
N GLY A 214 11.64 0.76 13.67
CA GLY A 214 11.60 -0.13 14.83
C GLY A 214 12.95 -0.23 15.57
N GLY A 215 13.18 -1.35 16.22
CA GLY A 215 14.46 -1.70 16.86
C GLY A 215 14.77 -0.92 18.13
N GLY A 216 13.79 -0.28 18.76
CA GLY A 216 13.99 0.51 19.97
C GLY A 216 14.96 1.68 19.77
N GLY A 217 15.22 2.07 18.51
CA GLY A 217 16.18 3.10 18.13
C GLY A 217 17.57 2.60 17.76
N LYS A 218 17.77 1.28 17.79
CA LYS A 218 19.04 0.61 17.48
C LYS A 218 18.92 -0.37 16.32
N ALA A 219 17.90 -0.23 15.46
CA ALA A 219 17.49 -1.20 14.44
C ALA A 219 18.63 -1.83 13.63
N LEU A 220 19.75 -1.13 13.42
CA LEU A 220 21.08 -1.72 13.22
C LEU A 220 22.20 -0.66 13.38
N PHE A 221 21.89 0.47 14.00
CA PHE A 221 22.68 1.70 13.96
C PHE A 221 23.25 1.93 15.36
N ASP A 222 24.58 1.91 15.51
CA ASP A 222 25.20 2.49 16.70
C ASP A 222 26.30 3.50 16.32
N GLY A 223 26.31 4.60 17.06
CA GLY A 223 27.31 5.67 16.99
C GLY A 223 26.74 7.08 16.76
N ASP A 224 26.70 7.53 15.51
CA ASP A 224 26.82 8.98 15.24
C ASP A 224 25.51 9.71 14.89
N THR A 225 24.44 9.01 14.52
CA THR A 225 23.15 9.65 14.18
C THR A 225 22.31 10.03 15.40
N ALA A 226 22.64 9.51 16.60
CA ALA A 226 22.01 9.94 17.84
C ALA A 226 22.46 11.36 18.27
N HIS A 227 23.64 11.81 17.81
CA HIS A 227 24.11 13.16 18.07
C HIS A 227 23.53 14.21 17.12
N ALA A 228 23.09 13.82 15.91
CA ALA A 228 22.43 14.73 14.97
C ALA A 228 20.98 15.08 15.38
N SER A 229 20.35 14.33 16.29
CA SER A 229 19.03 14.70 16.82
C SER A 229 19.09 15.66 18.01
N ALA A 230 20.29 16.04 18.48
CA ALA A 230 20.45 17.07 19.51
C ALA A 230 20.51 18.50 18.93
N SER A 231 20.56 18.67 17.60
CA SER A 231 20.50 19.98 16.96
C SER A 231 19.24 20.12 16.10
N ASN A 232 18.21 20.77 16.65
CA ASN A 232 17.12 21.47 15.96
C ASN A 232 16.77 20.96 14.54
N GLY A 233 16.29 19.72 14.42
CA GLY A 233 15.70 19.20 13.20
C GLY A 233 14.18 19.31 13.24
N LYS A 234 13.62 20.40 12.70
CA LYS A 234 12.18 20.52 12.40
C LYS A 234 11.71 19.27 11.65
N ALA A 235 10.56 18.74 12.04
CA ALA A 235 9.79 17.82 11.21
C ALA A 235 9.66 18.39 9.78
N PRO A 236 9.73 17.56 8.72
CA PRO A 236 9.26 18.00 7.41
C PRO A 236 7.81 18.47 7.57
N PRO A 237 7.44 19.65 7.03
CA PRO A 237 6.14 20.24 7.30
C PRO A 237 5.04 19.34 6.76
N ALA A 238 4.14 18.91 7.65
CA ALA A 238 2.86 18.35 7.25
C ALA A 238 2.11 19.38 6.37
N PRO A 239 1.45 18.96 5.28
CA PRO A 239 0.59 19.86 4.51
C PRO A 239 -0.54 20.35 5.42
N LYS A 240 -0.48 21.63 5.79
CA LYS A 240 -1.55 22.31 6.54
C LYS A 240 -2.63 22.75 5.55
N ASN A 241 -3.79 22.08 5.59
CA ASN A 241 -5.13 22.68 5.64
C ASN A 241 -6.18 21.66 5.17
N SER A 242 -6.91 21.07 6.12
CA SER A 242 -8.33 20.75 5.96
C SER A 242 -8.96 20.66 7.35
N PRO A 243 -10.17 21.21 7.56
CA PRO A 243 -10.84 21.19 8.85
C PRO A 243 -11.59 19.86 9.00
N LEU A 244 -11.09 18.96 9.85
CA LEU A 244 -11.82 17.75 10.23
C LEU A 244 -12.51 17.96 11.58
N VAL A 245 -13.84 17.92 11.51
CA VAL A 245 -14.79 17.82 12.60
C VAL A 245 -14.46 16.62 13.49
N ALA A 246 -14.36 16.84 14.79
CA ALA A 246 -14.10 15.79 15.79
C ALA A 246 -15.31 14.84 15.90
N PRO A 247 -15.11 13.50 15.94
CA PRO A 247 -16.16 12.56 16.30
C PRO A 247 -16.43 12.58 17.82
N PRO A 248 -17.64 12.19 18.26
CA PRO A 248 -18.10 12.41 19.63
C PRO A 248 -17.40 11.47 20.63
N GLN A 249 -17.05 12.03 21.78
CA GLN A 249 -16.53 11.30 22.92
C GLN A 249 -17.63 10.42 23.53
N VAL A 250 -17.40 9.11 23.57
CA VAL A 250 -18.11 8.21 24.47
C VAL A 250 -17.25 8.08 25.73
N GLN A 251 -17.72 8.70 26.80
CA GLN A 251 -17.28 8.40 28.16
C GLN A 251 -17.89 7.05 28.54
N ASP A 252 -17.06 6.12 28.99
CA ASP A 252 -17.48 5.16 30.00
C ASP A 252 -16.31 4.78 30.90
N ALA A 253 -16.63 4.73 32.19
CA ALA A 253 -15.73 4.66 33.32
C ALA A 253 -15.62 3.22 33.87
N LEU A 254 -14.64 3.06 34.77
CA LEU A 254 -14.39 1.96 35.72
C LEU A 254 -13.52 0.81 35.19
N SER A 255 -12.60 0.19 35.93
CA SER A 255 -11.92 0.44 37.20
C SER A 255 -11.02 -0.78 37.47
N GLN A 256 -9.76 -0.57 37.90
CA GLN A 256 -8.89 -1.53 38.63
C GLN A 256 -8.48 -2.80 37.85
N THR A 257 -7.26 -3.34 37.92
CA THR A 257 -6.36 -3.54 39.06
C THR A 257 -4.90 -3.57 38.57
N GLU A 258 -4.01 -2.82 39.22
CA GLU A 258 -2.57 -3.00 39.09
C GLU A 258 -2.15 -4.25 39.87
N SER A 259 -1.47 -5.19 39.22
CA SER A 259 -0.67 -6.21 39.88
C SER A 259 0.80 -5.99 39.53
N VAL A 260 1.54 -5.56 40.55
CA VAL A 260 3.00 -5.47 40.60
C VAL A 260 3.56 -6.89 40.54
N ASP A 261 4.60 -7.15 39.73
CA ASP A 261 5.75 -7.93 40.20
C ASP A 261 6.99 -7.89 39.28
N SER A 262 8.08 -7.43 39.90
CA SER A 262 9.51 -7.75 39.70
C SER A 262 10.20 -7.44 38.36
N ALA A 263 10.67 -6.19 38.22
CA ALA A 263 11.90 -5.88 37.49
C ALA A 263 13.04 -5.72 38.50
N SER A 264 14.07 -6.55 38.40
CA SER A 264 15.32 -6.40 39.13
C SER A 264 16.12 -5.23 38.57
N ALA A 265 16.36 -4.24 39.43
CA ALA A 265 17.25 -3.13 39.18
C ALA A 265 18.71 -3.55 39.41
N ASP A 266 19.59 -3.17 38.49
CA ASP A 266 20.95 -2.67 38.76
C ASP A 266 21.57 -2.24 37.44
N ASP A 267 21.63 -0.93 37.19
CA ASP A 267 22.89 -0.19 37.04
C ASP A 267 22.60 1.29 36.69
N SER A 268 23.08 2.18 37.56
CA SER A 268 23.00 3.62 37.43
C SER A 268 24.24 4.16 36.73
N ASN A 269 24.11 4.56 35.46
CA ASN A 269 24.98 5.57 34.86
C ASN A 269 24.26 6.36 33.76
N SER A 270 24.58 7.64 33.64
CA SER A 270 23.76 8.69 33.01
C SER A 270 23.49 8.56 31.49
N SER A 271 22.28 8.99 31.11
CA SER A 271 21.92 9.80 29.93
C SER A 271 22.03 9.21 28.51
N THR A 272 20.97 8.58 28.02
CA THR A 272 20.14 9.02 26.86
C THR A 272 19.05 7.98 26.63
N THR A 273 17.77 8.37 26.64
CA THR A 273 16.70 7.47 26.18
C THR A 273 16.94 7.16 24.69
N PRO A 274 17.05 5.89 24.28
CA PRO A 274 17.39 5.57 22.90
C PRO A 274 16.29 6.08 21.95
N VAL A 275 16.71 6.79 20.90
CA VAL A 275 15.82 7.46 19.94
C VAL A 275 15.21 6.40 19.01
N CYS A 276 14.04 5.89 19.38
CA CYS A 276 13.29 4.93 18.57
C CYS A 276 12.81 5.53 17.24
N PHE A 277 13.06 4.85 16.11
CA PHE A 277 12.42 5.19 14.84
C PHE A 277 10.97 4.68 14.84
N LEU A 278 10.08 5.51 15.40
CA LEU A 278 8.64 5.23 15.42
C LEU A 278 7.97 5.38 14.05
N TYR A 279 8.67 5.98 13.09
CA TYR A 279 8.22 6.13 11.70
C TYR A 279 9.28 5.55 10.76
N PRO A 280 8.86 4.97 9.61
CA PRO A 280 9.74 4.66 8.50
C PRO A 280 10.67 5.82 8.14
N ARG A 281 11.96 5.54 8.05
CA ARG A 281 12.97 6.50 7.57
C ARG A 281 13.81 5.87 6.49
N GLU A 282 14.18 6.67 5.51
CA GLU A 282 15.12 6.23 4.48
C GLU A 282 16.47 5.86 5.11
N VAL A 283 17.08 4.79 4.61
CA VAL A 283 18.40 4.30 5.01
C VAL A 283 19.36 4.52 3.84
N PRO A 284 20.05 5.68 3.78
CA PRO A 284 20.87 6.04 2.62
C PRO A 284 21.95 5.00 2.31
N GLN A 285 22.51 4.36 3.33
CA GLN A 285 23.52 3.31 3.18
C GLN A 285 22.98 2.11 2.41
N LEU A 286 21.68 1.79 2.49
CA LEU A 286 21.06 0.70 1.72
C LEU A 286 20.50 1.19 0.39
N THR A 287 20.03 2.44 0.32
CA THR A 287 19.58 3.07 -0.94
C THR A 287 20.74 3.25 -1.92
N GLN A 288 21.96 3.54 -1.42
CA GLN A 288 23.16 3.81 -2.23
C GLN A 288 24.26 2.76 -2.08
N ALA A 289 23.98 1.59 -1.48
CA ALA A 289 25.00 0.56 -1.31
C ALA A 289 25.39 -0.06 -2.66
N GLY A 290 26.46 0.47 -3.23
CA GLY A 290 27.14 -0.06 -4.41
C GLY A 290 28.03 1.00 -5.04
N HIS A 291 28.96 0.57 -5.90
CA HIS A 291 29.59 1.50 -6.84
C HIS A 291 28.49 2.23 -7.61
N GLN A 292 28.69 3.53 -7.85
CA GLN A 292 27.79 4.48 -8.52
C GLN A 292 26.57 3.82 -9.22
N GLN A 293 25.38 3.95 -8.61
CA GLN A 293 24.06 3.66 -9.21
C GLN A 293 23.46 2.23 -9.08
N ALA A 294 24.14 1.29 -8.41
CA ALA A 294 23.58 -0.06 -8.18
C ALA A 294 22.35 -0.05 -7.25
N ARG A 295 21.33 -0.88 -7.56
CA ARG A 295 20.07 -0.96 -6.82
C ARG A 295 19.98 -2.25 -6.00
N LEU A 296 19.46 -2.16 -4.78
CA LEU A 296 19.23 -3.32 -3.92
C LEU A 296 18.15 -4.22 -4.51
N THR A 297 18.43 -5.53 -4.62
CA THR A 297 17.51 -6.54 -5.16
C THR A 297 16.92 -7.43 -4.08
N ASN A 298 17.74 -7.95 -3.17
CA ASN A 298 17.30 -8.75 -2.02
C ASN A 298 17.92 -8.22 -0.73
N LEU A 299 17.14 -8.29 0.36
CA LEU A 299 17.56 -7.98 1.72
C LEU A 299 17.03 -9.08 2.63
N ALA A 300 17.89 -9.60 3.49
CA ALA A 300 17.58 -10.61 4.48
C ALA A 300 18.04 -10.14 5.85
N CYS A 301 17.19 -10.33 6.86
CA CYS A 301 17.48 -10.09 8.27
C CYS A 301 16.87 -11.23 9.09
N ALA A 302 17.44 -11.50 10.27
CA ALA A 302 17.04 -12.65 11.11
C ALA A 302 16.42 -12.21 12.43
N ARG A 303 17.24 -11.61 13.29
CA ARG A 303 16.88 -11.30 14.67
C ARG A 303 17.29 -9.91 15.11
N THR A 304 16.67 -9.46 16.19
CA THR A 304 17.05 -8.25 16.91
C THR A 304 18.53 -8.30 17.32
N ASN A 305 19.27 -7.21 17.08
CA ASN A 305 20.72 -7.11 17.31
C ASN A 305 21.56 -8.18 16.57
N GLY A 306 21.03 -8.71 15.47
CA GLY A 306 21.74 -9.64 14.59
C GLY A 306 22.47 -8.92 13.45
N HIS A 307 22.57 -9.60 12.32
CA HIS A 307 23.09 -9.08 11.08
C HIS A 307 22.04 -9.13 9.98
N LEU A 308 22.30 -8.38 8.92
CA LEU A 308 21.56 -8.40 7.67
C LEU A 308 22.52 -8.66 6.51
N GLY A 309 21.98 -9.24 5.45
CA GLY A 309 22.66 -9.45 4.19
C GLY A 309 21.81 -8.88 3.06
N PHE A 310 22.44 -8.26 2.08
CA PHE A 310 21.73 -7.79 0.90
C PHE A 310 22.56 -7.93 -0.37
N THR A 311 21.88 -7.92 -1.50
CA THR A 311 22.47 -8.05 -2.82
C THR A 311 22.04 -6.90 -3.72
N THR A 312 22.87 -6.57 -4.69
CA THR A 312 22.58 -5.56 -5.71
C THR A 312 22.17 -6.21 -7.04
N ASP A 313 21.64 -5.42 -7.96
CA ASP A 313 21.35 -5.81 -9.35
C ASP A 313 22.61 -6.22 -10.14
N GLU A 314 23.77 -5.69 -9.78
CA GLU A 314 25.07 -6.13 -10.30
C GLU A 314 25.48 -7.53 -9.81
N GLY A 315 24.84 -8.03 -8.75
CA GLY A 315 25.13 -9.31 -8.11
C GLY A 315 26.21 -9.24 -7.02
N HIS A 316 26.53 -8.06 -6.51
CA HIS A 316 27.42 -7.90 -5.35
C HIS A 316 26.69 -8.25 -4.05
N CYS A 317 27.42 -8.77 -3.06
CA CYS A 317 26.88 -9.16 -1.77
C CYS A 317 27.50 -8.34 -0.64
N PHE A 318 26.65 -7.81 0.23
CA PHE A 318 27.03 -6.98 1.36
C PHE A 318 26.41 -7.52 2.64
N MET A 319 27.17 -7.44 3.73
CA MET A 319 26.73 -7.83 5.08
C MET A 319 26.86 -6.64 6.02
N TRP A 320 25.97 -6.53 7.00
CA TRP A 320 25.99 -5.47 7.99
C TRP A 320 25.45 -5.94 9.33
N GLY A 321 26.00 -5.46 10.44
CA GLY A 321 25.51 -5.70 11.78
C GLY A 321 26.52 -6.46 12.62
N ARG A 322 26.02 -7.38 13.46
CA ARG A 322 26.85 -8.20 14.35
C ARG A 322 27.71 -9.21 13.58
N GLY A 323 28.94 -9.44 14.06
CA GLY A 323 29.92 -10.31 13.39
C GLY A 323 30.68 -11.26 14.31
N ASP A 324 30.18 -11.52 15.52
CA ASP A 324 30.89 -12.23 16.60
C ASP A 324 31.30 -13.65 16.23
N TYR A 325 30.59 -14.27 15.30
CA TYR A 325 30.85 -15.61 14.78
C TYR A 325 31.25 -15.57 13.31
N GLY A 326 31.73 -14.43 12.82
CA GLY A 326 32.14 -14.28 11.43
C GLY A 326 30.96 -14.28 10.44
N GLU A 327 29.74 -13.96 10.88
CA GLU A 327 28.54 -13.94 10.03
C GLU A 327 28.61 -12.92 8.89
N LEU A 328 29.51 -11.95 9.00
CA LEU A 328 29.72 -10.93 7.98
C LEU A 328 30.55 -11.42 6.78
N GLY A 329 31.18 -12.61 6.88
CA GLY A 329 31.89 -13.21 5.74
C GLY A 329 33.17 -12.49 5.35
N VAL A 330 33.61 -11.54 6.17
CA VAL A 330 34.90 -10.87 6.05
C VAL A 330 35.84 -11.45 7.09
N GLU A 331 37.01 -11.92 6.66
CA GLU A 331 38.12 -12.15 7.59
C GLU A 331 38.30 -10.83 8.34
N ALA A 332 38.10 -10.86 9.66
CA ALA A 332 38.14 -9.67 10.49
C ALA A 332 39.36 -8.85 10.06
N VAL A 333 39.11 -7.66 9.47
CA VAL A 333 40.16 -6.68 9.23
C VAL A 333 40.87 -6.58 10.56
N THR A 334 42.12 -7.02 10.58
CA THR A 334 43.03 -6.98 11.73
C THR A 334 42.63 -5.81 12.60
N ALA A 335 42.07 -6.09 13.78
CA ALA A 335 41.81 -5.06 14.78
C ALA A 335 43.08 -4.22 14.84
N SER A 336 42.93 -2.95 14.45
CA SER A 336 44.01 -1.99 14.29
C SER A 336 45.00 -2.14 15.44
N LYS A 337 46.22 -2.59 15.12
CA LYS A 337 47.38 -2.52 16.03
C LYS A 337 47.85 -1.07 16.26
N ASN A 338 47.01 -0.06 16.07
CA ASN A 338 47.34 1.34 16.28
C ASN A 338 46.44 1.98 17.34
N ASN A 339 46.62 1.57 18.59
CA ASN A 339 46.98 2.42 19.73
C ASN A 339 46.73 1.66 21.03
N GLY A 340 47.76 1.60 21.87
CA GLY A 340 47.77 0.80 23.09
C GLY A 340 46.76 1.27 24.12
N THR A 341 45.80 0.41 24.44
CA THR A 341 45.48 -0.08 25.79
C THR A 341 44.66 -1.34 25.58
N ALA A 342 45.15 -2.48 26.09
CA ALA A 342 44.41 -3.72 26.04
C ALA A 342 43.19 -3.59 26.96
N THR A 343 42.02 -3.33 26.38
CA THR A 343 40.75 -3.62 27.04
C THR A 343 40.51 -5.13 27.01
N ASN A 344 39.85 -5.63 28.04
CA ASN A 344 39.76 -7.06 28.38
C ASN A 344 39.37 -7.97 27.20
N PRO A 345 39.82 -9.25 27.15
CA PRO A 345 39.54 -10.21 26.06
C PRO A 345 38.05 -10.64 25.91
N GLY A 346 37.12 -9.94 26.55
CA GLY A 346 35.68 -10.21 26.52
C GLY A 346 34.88 -9.29 25.58
N ASP A 347 35.47 -8.21 25.07
CA ASP A 347 34.75 -7.16 24.35
C ASP A 347 35.18 -7.12 22.86
N LEU A 348 34.82 -8.18 22.13
CA LEU A 348 35.06 -8.27 20.68
C LEU A 348 33.74 -8.03 19.93
N SER A 349 33.12 -6.87 20.15
CA SER A 349 32.04 -6.39 19.29
C SER A 349 32.64 -5.97 17.95
N THR A 350 32.63 -6.87 16.96
CA THR A 350 33.01 -6.58 15.58
C THR A 350 31.81 -6.06 14.78
N ALA A 351 30.97 -5.23 15.40
CA ALA A 351 29.85 -4.58 14.71
C ALA A 351 30.39 -3.52 13.74
N THR A 352 30.05 -3.62 12.46
CA THR A 352 30.54 -2.69 11.45
C THR A 352 29.70 -1.42 11.42
N LYS A 353 30.33 -0.25 11.30
CA LYS A 353 29.64 1.06 11.24
C LYS A 353 28.78 1.25 9.96
N GLY A 354 28.90 0.36 8.98
CA GLY A 354 28.13 0.37 7.75
C GLY A 354 28.21 -0.97 7.01
N PRO A 355 27.52 -1.08 5.87
CA PRO A 355 27.59 -2.27 5.01
C PRO A 355 29.02 -2.59 4.57
N VAL A 356 29.37 -3.87 4.62
CA VAL A 356 30.68 -4.38 4.21
C VAL A 356 30.52 -5.30 3.02
N HIS A 357 31.33 -5.08 1.99
CA HIS A 357 31.37 -5.93 0.80
C HIS A 357 32.07 -7.25 1.10
N VAL A 358 31.44 -8.37 0.74
CA VAL A 358 32.01 -9.71 0.92
C VAL A 358 32.99 -9.99 -0.22
N ALA A 359 34.23 -9.52 -0.08
CA ALA A 359 35.24 -9.54 -1.13
C ALA A 359 35.54 -10.94 -1.69
N SER A 360 35.44 -11.99 -0.88
CA SER A 360 35.61 -13.38 -1.32
C SER A 360 34.56 -13.83 -2.34
N LEU A 361 33.41 -13.17 -2.41
CA LEU A 361 32.34 -13.43 -3.36
C LEU A 361 32.32 -12.45 -4.54
N GLN A 362 33.27 -11.51 -4.64
CA GLN A 362 33.24 -10.43 -5.65
C GLN A 362 33.23 -10.92 -7.11
N HIS A 363 33.79 -12.10 -7.37
CA HIS A 363 33.83 -12.70 -8.72
C HIS A 363 32.62 -13.59 -9.03
N CYS A 364 31.72 -13.74 -8.07
CA CYS A 364 30.50 -14.52 -8.19
C CYS A 364 29.29 -13.57 -8.21
N LYS A 365 28.45 -13.67 -9.23
CA LYS A 365 27.17 -12.96 -9.22
C LYS A 365 26.24 -13.64 -8.22
N ILE A 366 25.93 -12.99 -7.12
CA ILE A 366 25.01 -13.51 -6.10
C ILE A 366 23.57 -13.20 -6.51
N LYS A 367 22.74 -14.24 -6.50
CA LYS A 367 21.32 -14.19 -6.87
C LYS A 367 20.41 -14.09 -5.64
N ASP A 368 20.77 -14.78 -4.56
CA ASP A 368 19.96 -14.86 -3.34
C ASP A 368 20.86 -14.86 -2.11
N VAL A 369 20.37 -14.30 -1.01
CA VAL A 369 21.06 -14.21 0.27
C VAL A 369 20.07 -14.44 1.42
N SER A 370 20.49 -15.18 2.43
CA SER A 370 19.69 -15.42 3.63
C SER A 370 20.58 -15.41 4.88
N VAL A 371 19.99 -15.03 6.01
CA VAL A 371 20.69 -14.89 7.29
C VAL A 371 19.90 -15.56 8.40
N GLY A 372 20.59 -16.25 9.29
CA GLY A 372 20.04 -16.82 10.52
C GLY A 372 20.53 -16.09 11.76
N ASN A 373 20.48 -16.71 12.95
CA ASN A 373 20.90 -16.04 14.19
C ASN A 373 22.39 -15.69 14.26
N CYS A 374 23.19 -16.53 13.61
CA CYS A 374 24.64 -16.58 13.72
C CYS A 374 25.31 -17.14 12.45
N HIS A 375 24.58 -17.28 11.35
CA HIS A 375 25.11 -17.79 10.09
C HIS A 375 24.48 -17.05 8.92
N SER A 376 25.11 -17.18 7.77
CA SER A 376 24.74 -16.51 6.53
C SER A 376 24.92 -17.48 5.38
N ALA A 377 24.06 -17.35 4.37
CA ALA A 377 24.14 -18.15 3.16
C ALA A 377 23.90 -17.27 1.94
N ALA A 378 24.58 -17.60 0.85
CA ALA A 378 24.40 -16.93 -0.44
C ALA A 378 24.42 -17.96 -1.58
N VAL A 379 23.57 -17.73 -2.57
CA VAL A 379 23.47 -18.55 -3.77
C VAL A 379 23.91 -17.74 -4.97
N THR A 380 24.84 -18.28 -5.74
CA THR A 380 25.30 -17.66 -6.98
C THR A 380 24.31 -17.86 -8.13
N ALA A 381 24.38 -17.03 -9.17
CA ALA A 381 23.62 -17.21 -10.40
C ALA A 381 23.94 -18.54 -11.14
N LYS A 382 25.08 -19.16 -10.81
CA LYS A 382 25.48 -20.49 -11.32
C LYS A 382 24.97 -21.65 -10.46
N GLY A 383 24.16 -21.37 -9.43
CA GLY A 383 23.56 -22.37 -8.56
C GLY A 383 24.47 -22.92 -7.45
N VAL A 384 25.65 -22.33 -7.24
CA VAL A 384 26.56 -22.71 -6.14
C VAL A 384 26.10 -22.06 -4.84
N LEU A 385 25.99 -22.86 -3.77
CA LEU A 385 25.66 -22.42 -2.42
C LEU A 385 26.94 -22.18 -1.59
N TYR A 386 27.01 -21.00 -0.97
CA TYR A 386 28.02 -20.63 0.01
C TYR A 386 27.37 -20.42 1.38
N THR A 387 28.06 -20.85 2.44
CA THR A 387 27.63 -20.67 3.83
C THR A 387 28.81 -20.24 4.70
N TRP A 388 28.55 -19.41 5.71
CA TRP A 388 29.55 -18.98 6.68
C TRP A 388 28.89 -18.54 8.00
N GLY A 389 29.69 -18.36 9.04
CA GLY A 389 29.25 -18.04 10.40
C GLY A 389 29.42 -19.21 11.38
N GLY A 390 28.60 -19.24 12.42
CA GLY A 390 28.55 -20.31 13.42
C GLY A 390 28.15 -21.67 12.84
N CYS A 391 28.76 -22.75 13.34
CA CYS A 391 28.61 -24.10 12.79
C CYS A 391 28.16 -25.18 13.80
N TRP A 392 27.91 -24.82 15.06
CA TRP A 392 27.76 -25.78 16.17
C TRP A 392 26.61 -26.79 16.06
N SER A 393 25.55 -26.48 15.32
CA SER A 393 24.42 -27.39 15.06
C SER A 393 24.45 -27.94 13.63
N GLY A 394 25.53 -27.73 12.89
CA GLY A 394 25.62 -28.14 11.49
C GLY A 394 24.94 -27.19 10.51
N GLN A 395 24.55 -25.99 10.93
CA GLN A 395 23.79 -25.00 10.14
C GLN A 395 24.53 -24.47 8.91
N LEU A 396 25.79 -24.86 8.68
CA LEU A 396 26.53 -24.54 7.47
C LEU A 396 26.52 -25.69 6.44
N GLY A 397 26.12 -26.90 6.81
CA GLY A 397 26.09 -28.03 5.87
C GLY A 397 27.47 -28.49 5.39
N LEU A 398 28.54 -28.14 6.11
CA LEU A 398 29.93 -28.46 5.74
C LEU A 398 30.37 -29.85 6.24
N GLY A 399 29.48 -30.61 6.89
CA GLY A 399 29.83 -31.87 7.54
C GLY A 399 30.57 -31.73 8.86
N GLU A 400 30.92 -30.50 9.24
CA GLU A 400 31.66 -30.18 10.46
C GLU A 400 30.82 -29.30 11.37
N SER A 401 30.74 -29.67 12.66
CA SER A 401 30.16 -28.82 13.72
C SER A 401 31.21 -27.99 14.46
N LYS A 402 32.50 -28.20 14.12
CA LYS A 402 33.67 -27.49 14.64
C LYS A 402 34.79 -27.54 13.62
N ARG A 403 35.53 -26.44 13.44
CA ARG A 403 36.69 -26.40 12.54
C ARG A 403 37.85 -27.23 13.08
N ALA A 404 38.22 -28.27 12.35
CA ALA A 404 39.39 -29.07 12.67
C ALA A 404 40.70 -28.26 12.56
N GLY A 405 41.69 -28.57 13.39
CA GLY A 405 43.03 -27.97 13.32
C GLY A 405 43.21 -26.57 13.93
N VAL A 406 42.13 -25.92 14.39
CA VAL A 406 42.21 -24.60 15.07
C VAL A 406 42.49 -24.80 16.57
N LYS A 407 43.53 -24.14 17.11
CA LYS A 407 43.90 -24.28 18.55
C LYS A 407 42.93 -23.58 19.49
N ASP A 408 42.38 -22.44 19.07
CA ASP A 408 41.44 -21.65 19.87
C ASP A 408 40.04 -22.26 19.83
N LYS A 409 39.54 -22.70 20.99
CA LYS A 409 38.21 -23.32 21.14
C LYS A 409 37.08 -22.41 20.66
N ARG A 410 37.21 -21.08 20.77
CA ARG A 410 36.18 -20.14 20.29
C ARG A 410 36.16 -20.08 18.77
N GLN A 411 37.32 -20.04 18.14
CA GLN A 411 37.46 -20.00 16.68
C GLN A 411 37.08 -21.32 16.00
N GLN A 412 37.07 -22.43 16.74
CA GLN A 412 36.53 -23.70 16.25
C GLN A 412 35.02 -23.63 15.96
N LEU A 413 34.27 -22.72 16.59
CA LEU A 413 32.81 -22.69 16.51
C LEU A 413 32.25 -22.00 15.26
N PHE A 414 33.09 -21.44 14.40
CA PHE A 414 32.62 -20.69 13.23
C PHE A 414 33.60 -20.66 12.04
N PHE A 415 33.03 -20.55 10.84
CA PHE A 415 33.74 -20.34 9.58
C PHE A 415 33.56 -18.87 9.14
N PRO A 416 34.58 -18.01 9.28
CA PRO A 416 34.42 -16.57 9.05
C PRO A 416 34.38 -16.17 7.58
N ALA A 417 34.66 -17.08 6.66
CA ALA A 417 34.68 -16.83 5.23
C ALA A 417 33.61 -17.67 4.51
N PRO A 418 32.93 -17.13 3.49
CA PRO A 418 32.05 -17.87 2.61
C PRO A 418 32.70 -19.16 2.11
N THR A 419 32.13 -20.29 2.50
CA THR A 419 32.64 -21.63 2.17
C THR A 419 31.62 -22.35 1.30
N VAL A 420 32.09 -23.01 0.24
CA VAL A 420 31.22 -23.77 -0.67
C VAL A 420 30.67 -24.99 0.05
N VAL A 421 29.37 -25.24 -0.09
CA VAL A 421 28.72 -26.47 0.38
C VAL A 421 28.90 -27.56 -0.69
N GLU A 422 30.03 -28.26 -0.64
CA GLU A 422 30.44 -29.23 -1.69
C GLU A 422 29.41 -30.34 -1.92
N ALA A 423 28.70 -30.76 -0.87
CA ALA A 423 27.64 -31.77 -0.93
C ALA A 423 26.51 -31.40 -1.92
N LEU A 424 26.30 -30.11 -2.19
CA LEU A 424 25.29 -29.61 -3.12
C LEU A 424 25.88 -29.05 -4.43
N GLN A 425 27.19 -29.19 -4.69
CA GLN A 425 27.84 -28.57 -5.85
C GLN A 425 27.28 -29.06 -7.20
N ASN A 426 26.77 -30.30 -7.26
CA ASN A 426 26.14 -30.88 -8.44
C ASN A 426 24.64 -30.56 -8.56
N LYS A 427 24.10 -29.75 -7.65
CA LYS A 427 22.70 -29.31 -7.65
C LYS A 427 22.65 -27.84 -8.02
N GLN A 428 21.71 -27.48 -8.89
CA GLN A 428 21.48 -26.09 -9.26
C GLN A 428 20.63 -25.42 -8.19
N ILE A 429 21.25 -24.88 -7.14
CA ILE A 429 20.51 -24.20 -6.07
C ILE A 429 19.95 -22.87 -6.57
N THR A 430 18.67 -22.60 -6.32
CA THR A 430 17.98 -21.40 -6.81
C THR A 430 17.55 -20.45 -5.70
N LYS A 431 17.34 -20.98 -4.49
CA LYS A 431 16.91 -20.22 -3.31
C LYS A 431 17.49 -20.83 -2.03
N VAL A 432 17.76 -20.00 -1.03
CA VAL A 432 18.16 -20.41 0.31
C VAL A 432 17.33 -19.69 1.38
N SER A 433 16.97 -20.40 2.45
CA SER A 433 16.32 -19.82 3.62
C SER A 433 16.99 -20.28 4.90
N CYS A 434 17.51 -19.32 5.67
CA CYS A 434 18.10 -19.55 6.98
C CYS A 434 17.04 -19.29 8.07
N GLY A 435 16.81 -20.28 8.93
CA GLY A 435 16.09 -20.09 10.18
C GLY A 435 17.04 -19.68 11.31
N ALA A 436 16.60 -19.84 12.56
CA ALA A 436 17.44 -19.52 13.72
C ALA A 436 18.79 -20.24 13.68
N VAL A 437 18.77 -21.56 13.49
CA VAL A 437 19.93 -22.47 13.59
C VAL A 437 19.83 -23.63 12.58
N HIS A 438 19.04 -23.46 11.52
CA HIS A 438 18.91 -24.43 10.42
C HIS A 438 18.83 -23.69 9.08
N THR A 439 19.07 -24.43 8.00
CA THR A 439 19.08 -23.89 6.65
C THR A 439 18.33 -24.83 5.72
N ALA A 440 17.54 -24.25 4.83
CA ALA A 440 16.90 -24.92 3.72
C ALA A 440 17.47 -24.40 2.39
N ALA A 441 17.81 -25.30 1.48
CA ALA A 441 18.26 -25.00 0.14
C ALA A 441 17.31 -25.65 -0.88
N LEU A 442 16.82 -24.84 -1.82
CA LEU A 442 15.93 -25.27 -2.89
C LEU A 442 16.68 -25.33 -4.21
N SER A 443 16.60 -26.46 -4.91
CA SER A 443 17.19 -26.61 -6.24
C SER A 443 16.21 -26.22 -7.36
N GLY A 444 16.74 -25.98 -8.55
CA GLY A 444 15.97 -25.55 -9.73
C GLY A 444 15.06 -26.64 -10.31
N ASP A 445 15.30 -27.90 -9.97
CA ASP A 445 14.40 -29.03 -10.22
C ASP A 445 13.37 -29.25 -9.10
N GLY A 446 13.31 -28.33 -8.12
CA GLY A 446 12.32 -28.31 -7.03
C GLY A 446 12.58 -29.31 -5.90
N GLN A 447 13.81 -29.83 -5.77
CA GLN A 447 14.19 -30.65 -4.62
C GLN A 447 14.55 -29.77 -3.42
N LEU A 448 14.09 -30.16 -2.24
CA LEU A 448 14.35 -29.45 -0.99
C LEU A 448 15.41 -30.19 -0.16
N PHE A 449 16.47 -29.47 0.20
CA PHE A 449 17.52 -29.94 1.10
C PHE A 449 17.50 -29.15 2.41
N THR A 450 17.68 -29.81 3.54
CA THR A 450 17.71 -29.17 4.86
C THR A 450 18.86 -29.67 5.70
N PHE A 451 19.44 -28.79 6.51
CA PHE A 451 20.54 -29.10 7.42
C PHE A 451 20.59 -28.11 8.60
N GLY A 452 21.37 -28.43 9.62
CA GLY A 452 21.45 -27.69 10.87
C GLY A 452 20.68 -28.35 12.00
N CYS A 453 20.11 -27.54 12.88
CA CYS A 453 19.43 -28.02 14.07
C CYS A 453 18.15 -28.80 13.75
N GLY A 454 18.02 -30.01 14.29
CA GLY A 454 16.87 -30.91 14.13
C GLY A 454 15.74 -30.67 15.11
N ASP A 455 15.97 -29.89 16.17
CA ASP A 455 15.06 -29.76 17.31
C ASP A 455 13.62 -29.42 16.88
N GLY A 456 12.66 -30.19 17.39
CA GLY A 456 11.25 -30.05 17.05
C GLY A 456 10.90 -30.51 15.64
N GLY A 457 11.80 -31.17 14.90
CA GLY A 457 11.54 -31.72 13.57
C GLY A 457 11.62 -30.69 12.44
N ARG A 458 12.25 -29.53 12.68
CA ARG A 458 12.26 -28.37 11.76
C ARG A 458 12.99 -28.59 10.43
N LEU A 459 13.72 -29.71 10.31
CA LEU A 459 14.36 -30.16 9.08
C LEU A 459 13.43 -30.99 8.20
N GLY A 460 12.34 -31.56 8.73
CA GLY A 460 11.42 -32.36 7.90
C GLY A 460 11.99 -33.73 7.50
N LEU A 461 13.05 -34.21 8.18
CA LEU A 461 13.73 -35.48 7.90
C LEU A 461 13.11 -36.69 8.62
N GLY A 462 12.02 -36.50 9.35
CA GLY A 462 11.36 -37.53 10.15
C GLY A 462 12.03 -37.79 11.50
N THR A 463 13.01 -36.98 11.88
CA THR A 463 13.74 -37.08 13.15
C THR A 463 13.93 -35.68 13.76
N ASN A 464 14.35 -35.65 15.04
CA ASN A 464 14.77 -34.42 15.72
C ASN A 464 16.30 -34.27 15.79
N ALA A 465 17.05 -35.11 15.08
CA ALA A 465 18.51 -35.07 15.11
C ALA A 465 19.05 -33.92 14.26
N ASP A 466 20.09 -33.26 14.76
CA ASP A 466 20.86 -32.30 13.97
C ASP A 466 21.48 -33.00 12.76
N SER A 467 21.49 -32.30 11.62
CA SER A 467 22.14 -32.79 10.41
C SER A 467 23.26 -31.84 9.99
N PRO A 468 24.54 -32.26 10.07
CA PRO A 468 25.67 -31.43 9.64
C PRO A 468 25.88 -31.40 8.13
N HIS A 469 25.12 -32.19 7.36
CA HIS A 469 25.19 -32.25 5.91
C HIS A 469 23.83 -31.91 5.31
N PRO A 470 23.76 -31.29 4.12
CA PRO A 470 22.51 -31.13 3.41
C PRO A 470 21.87 -32.50 3.11
N GLU A 471 20.69 -32.72 3.69
CA GLU A 471 19.91 -33.92 3.45
C GLU A 471 18.68 -33.61 2.62
N LEU A 472 18.42 -34.47 1.64
CA LEU A 472 17.20 -34.41 0.84
C LEU A 472 15.99 -34.70 1.74
N VAL A 473 15.00 -33.82 1.70
CA VAL A 473 13.70 -34.04 2.36
C VAL A 473 12.92 -35.09 1.57
N LYS A 474 13.21 -36.37 1.83
CA LYS A 474 12.69 -37.52 1.05
C LYS A 474 11.17 -37.56 0.94
N ALA A 475 10.46 -37.04 1.93
CA ALA A 475 9.01 -36.94 1.90
C ALA A 475 8.46 -36.10 0.75
N LEU A 476 9.26 -35.18 0.19
CA LEU A 476 8.93 -34.31 -0.93
C LEU A 476 9.78 -34.61 -2.19
N GLU A 477 10.50 -35.74 -2.23
CA GLU A 477 11.42 -36.06 -3.34
C GLU A 477 10.73 -36.12 -4.71
N ARG A 478 9.46 -36.53 -4.73
CA ARG A 478 8.64 -36.65 -5.95
C ARG A 478 7.76 -35.43 -6.21
N ASP A 479 7.81 -34.45 -5.33
CA ASP A 479 7.03 -33.24 -5.40
C ASP A 479 7.90 -32.09 -5.93
N LEU A 480 7.28 -31.10 -6.57
CA LEU A 480 7.97 -29.91 -7.03
C LEU A 480 7.82 -28.80 -5.99
N VAL A 481 8.85 -28.58 -5.18
CA VAL A 481 8.86 -27.47 -4.21
C VAL A 481 9.13 -26.16 -4.93
N LEU A 482 8.25 -25.17 -4.73
CA LEU A 482 8.28 -23.87 -5.40
C LEU A 482 8.92 -22.78 -4.53
N ASP A 483 8.67 -22.85 -3.22
CA ASP A 483 9.18 -21.86 -2.27
C ASP A 483 9.43 -22.49 -0.89
N VAL A 484 10.33 -21.91 -0.11
CA VAL A 484 10.65 -22.29 1.27
C VAL A 484 10.96 -21.06 2.12
N CYS A 485 10.46 -21.05 3.36
CA CYS A 485 10.86 -20.09 4.38
C CYS A 485 11.06 -20.76 5.74
N CYS A 486 12.10 -20.34 6.47
CA CYS A 486 12.49 -20.88 7.75
C CYS A 486 12.31 -19.83 8.87
N GLY A 487 11.67 -20.24 9.97
CA GLY A 487 11.50 -19.43 11.17
C GLY A 487 12.45 -19.86 12.29
N SER A 488 12.10 -19.53 13.55
CA SER A 488 12.92 -19.93 14.69
C SER A 488 12.80 -21.41 15.04
N TRP A 489 11.62 -22.01 14.85
CA TRP A 489 11.32 -23.36 15.33
C TRP A 489 10.65 -24.27 14.28
N HIS A 490 10.34 -23.73 13.11
CA HIS A 490 9.64 -24.44 12.05
C HIS A 490 10.01 -23.88 10.68
N SER A 491 9.57 -24.61 9.65
CA SER A 491 9.77 -24.29 8.25
C SER A 491 8.45 -24.48 7.51
N LEU A 492 8.22 -23.63 6.51
CA LEU A 492 7.11 -23.73 5.57
C LEU A 492 7.65 -23.90 4.16
N CYS A 493 6.94 -24.63 3.32
CA CYS A 493 7.22 -24.66 1.90
C CYS A 493 5.92 -24.67 1.08
N ILE A 494 6.01 -24.17 -0.15
CA ILE A 494 4.94 -24.25 -1.16
C ILE A 494 5.31 -25.39 -2.11
N VAL A 495 4.38 -26.33 -2.30
CA VAL A 495 4.53 -27.47 -3.20
C VAL A 495 3.54 -27.34 -4.35
N ALA A 496 4.03 -27.42 -5.58
CA ALA A 496 3.21 -27.29 -6.78
C ALA A 496 2.09 -28.34 -6.81
N ARG A 497 0.98 -27.99 -7.48
CA ARG A 497 -0.12 -28.93 -7.68
C ARG A 497 0.27 -29.95 -8.75
N THR A 498 0.63 -31.15 -8.33
CA THR A 498 0.73 -32.30 -9.23
C THR A 498 -0.69 -32.80 -9.51
N GLU A 499 -1.36 -32.29 -10.56
CA GLU A 499 -2.58 -32.94 -11.02
C GLU A 499 -2.25 -34.39 -11.40
N GLY A 500 -3.05 -35.33 -10.87
CA GLY A 500 -2.74 -36.75 -10.86
C GLY A 500 -2.20 -37.27 -12.18
N SER A 501 -1.06 -37.94 -12.10
CA SER A 501 -0.47 -38.80 -13.13
C SER A 501 -1.37 -40.00 -13.42
N SER A 502 -2.55 -39.77 -14.02
CA SER A 502 -3.37 -40.79 -14.67
C SER A 502 -4.39 -40.11 -15.60
N LEU A 503 -4.19 -40.30 -16.91
CA LEU A 503 -5.05 -39.93 -18.04
C LEU A 503 -5.18 -38.44 -18.39
N LYS A 504 -4.32 -37.94 -19.29
CA LYS A 504 -4.72 -37.31 -20.57
C LYS A 504 -3.49 -36.80 -21.35
N LYS A 505 -2.83 -37.73 -22.05
CA LYS A 505 -1.97 -37.41 -23.20
C LYS A 505 -2.87 -37.19 -24.42
N LYS A 506 -3.46 -36.00 -24.56
CA LYS A 506 -3.95 -35.45 -25.85
C LYS A 506 -4.61 -34.09 -25.63
N ARG A 507 -3.89 -33.02 -25.95
CA ARG A 507 -4.30 -31.93 -26.86
C ARG A 507 -3.27 -30.82 -26.77
N GLU A 508 -2.38 -30.82 -27.75
CA GLU A 508 -1.39 -29.79 -28.02
C GLU A 508 -2.04 -28.60 -28.75
N ASP A 509 -1.42 -27.43 -28.59
CA ASP A 509 -1.42 -26.26 -29.49
C ASP A 509 -2.21 -24.97 -29.17
N THR A 510 -2.83 -24.77 -28.00
CA THR A 510 -3.36 -23.42 -27.64
C THR A 510 -3.22 -22.98 -26.16
N ARG A 511 -2.23 -23.46 -25.40
CA ARG A 511 -2.16 -23.20 -23.93
C ARG A 511 -0.87 -22.60 -23.34
N ARG A 512 0.04 -22.07 -24.16
CA ARG A 512 1.34 -21.59 -23.65
C ARG A 512 1.25 -20.42 -22.65
N GLU A 513 0.26 -19.54 -22.75
CA GLU A 513 0.17 -18.37 -21.83
C GLU A 513 -0.52 -18.69 -20.49
N SER A 514 -1.35 -19.74 -20.42
CA SER A 514 -2.02 -20.17 -19.18
C SER A 514 -1.20 -21.16 -18.34
N GLU A 515 -0.21 -21.83 -18.95
CA GLU A 515 0.62 -22.85 -18.29
C GLU A 515 1.76 -22.22 -17.46
N ASP A 516 2.31 -21.08 -17.86
CA ASP A 516 3.35 -20.38 -17.08
C ASP A 516 2.84 -19.80 -15.76
N LYS A 517 1.55 -19.42 -15.67
CA LYS A 517 0.90 -19.03 -14.39
C LYS A 517 0.58 -20.22 -13.48
N ALA A 518 0.55 -21.46 -14.00
CA ALA A 518 0.21 -22.63 -13.20
C ALA A 518 1.38 -23.13 -12.32
N MET A 519 2.63 -22.77 -12.65
CA MET A 519 3.82 -23.17 -11.88
C MET A 519 4.19 -22.24 -10.72
N THR A 520 3.54 -21.09 -10.55
CA THR A 520 3.93 -20.10 -9.52
C THR A 520 3.13 -20.19 -8.23
N SER A 521 2.27 -21.20 -8.09
CA SER A 521 1.43 -21.39 -6.90
C SER A 521 1.28 -22.85 -6.52
N GLY A 522 1.03 -23.09 -5.24
CA GLY A 522 0.94 -24.45 -4.70
C GLY A 522 0.25 -24.53 -3.36
N TYR A 523 0.30 -25.71 -2.74
CA TYR A 523 -0.21 -25.93 -1.40
C TYR A 523 0.90 -25.76 -0.37
N VAL A 524 0.54 -25.25 0.80
CA VAL A 524 1.49 -24.99 1.89
C VAL A 524 1.67 -26.26 2.73
N TYR A 525 2.92 -26.60 2.98
CA TYR A 525 3.35 -27.66 3.89
C TYR A 525 4.15 -27.04 5.04
N ALA A 526 4.00 -27.61 6.23
CA ALA A 526 4.67 -27.15 7.44
C ALA A 526 5.37 -28.32 8.15
N PHE A 527 6.52 -28.05 8.76
CA PHE A 527 7.26 -28.99 9.60
C PHE A 527 8.10 -28.26 10.65
N GLY A 528 8.32 -28.88 11.80
CA GLY A 528 8.92 -28.27 12.98
C GLY A 528 8.01 -28.24 14.20
N SER A 529 8.26 -27.28 15.09
CA SER A 529 7.50 -27.08 16.32
C SER A 529 6.19 -26.34 16.06
N GLY A 530 5.11 -26.82 16.67
CA GLY A 530 3.77 -26.23 16.68
C GLY A 530 3.27 -25.87 18.07
N LEU A 531 4.19 -25.66 19.02
CA LEU A 531 3.85 -25.36 20.43
C LEU A 531 2.98 -24.10 20.61
N GLN A 532 3.01 -23.18 19.64
CA GLN A 532 2.20 -21.96 19.60
C GLN A 532 1.23 -21.95 18.40
N GLY A 533 0.99 -23.11 17.77
CA GLY A 533 0.12 -23.23 16.60
C GLY A 533 0.75 -22.77 15.28
N GLN A 534 2.02 -22.40 15.25
CA GLN A 534 2.70 -21.82 14.07
C GLN A 534 2.79 -22.74 12.84
N LEU A 535 2.49 -24.04 13.00
CA LEU A 535 2.46 -25.01 11.90
C LEU A 535 1.19 -24.93 11.05
N GLY A 536 0.07 -24.42 11.58
CA GLY A 536 -1.18 -24.42 10.81
C GLY A 536 -1.86 -25.79 10.76
N LEU A 537 -1.48 -26.71 11.66
CA LEU A 537 -1.92 -28.11 11.69
C LEU A 537 -2.85 -28.38 12.89
N GLY A 538 -3.61 -27.37 13.30
CA GLY A 538 -4.39 -27.42 14.54
C GLY A 538 -3.50 -27.64 15.77
N LYS A 539 -3.94 -28.46 16.71
CA LYS A 539 -3.27 -28.68 18.01
C LYS A 539 -1.99 -29.54 17.93
N GLN A 540 -1.48 -29.81 16.73
CA GLN A 540 -0.28 -30.62 16.54
C GLN A 540 0.97 -29.87 17.01
N LYS A 541 1.65 -30.42 18.02
CA LYS A 541 2.81 -29.79 18.66
C LYS A 541 4.12 -29.96 17.89
N ILE A 542 4.24 -31.00 17.08
CA ILE A 542 5.46 -31.33 16.32
C ILE A 542 5.04 -31.98 15.00
N ALA A 543 5.67 -31.57 13.90
CA ALA A 543 5.59 -32.23 12.61
C ALA A 543 7.01 -32.50 12.09
N ALA A 544 7.53 -33.70 12.30
CA ALA A 544 8.90 -34.05 11.89
C ALA A 544 9.06 -34.31 10.38
N LEU A 545 7.95 -34.41 9.65
CA LEU A 545 7.91 -34.51 8.19
C LEU A 545 7.06 -33.36 7.64
N PRO A 546 7.34 -32.86 6.42
CA PRO A 546 6.51 -31.89 5.74
C PRO A 546 5.07 -32.38 5.69
N THR A 547 4.19 -31.66 6.37
CA THR A 547 2.77 -32.01 6.47
C THR A 547 1.97 -30.92 5.79
N ARG A 548 1.15 -31.32 4.81
CA ARG A 548 0.27 -30.38 4.10
C ARG A 548 -0.75 -29.79 5.06
N ILE A 549 -0.91 -28.47 5.02
CA ILE A 549 -1.87 -27.73 5.86
C ILE A 549 -3.31 -28.11 5.43
N PRO A 550 -4.09 -28.81 6.27
CA PRO A 550 -5.39 -29.36 5.88
C PRO A 550 -6.41 -28.29 5.50
N ASP A 551 -6.50 -27.20 6.27
CA ASP A 551 -7.54 -26.18 6.06
C ASP A 551 -7.38 -25.44 4.73
N LEU A 552 -6.15 -25.01 4.41
CA LEU A 552 -5.86 -24.38 3.12
C LEU A 552 -6.11 -25.36 1.96
N TYR A 553 -5.72 -26.63 2.12
CA TYR A 553 -5.92 -27.65 1.09
C TYR A 553 -7.40 -27.98 0.86
N HIS A 554 -8.19 -28.20 1.91
CA HIS A 554 -9.62 -28.52 1.81
C HIS A 554 -10.43 -27.35 1.23
N ARG A 555 -10.04 -26.12 1.57
CA ARG A 555 -10.60 -24.89 0.97
C ARG A 555 -10.07 -24.64 -0.46
N LYS A 556 -9.18 -25.49 -0.98
CA LYS A 556 -8.54 -25.39 -2.29
C LYS A 556 -7.76 -24.08 -2.50
N ILE A 557 -7.26 -23.50 -1.42
CA ILE A 557 -6.47 -22.27 -1.44
C ILE A 557 -5.06 -22.60 -1.90
N GLN A 558 -4.66 -22.01 -3.02
CA GLN A 558 -3.29 -22.06 -3.51
C GLN A 558 -2.58 -20.77 -3.12
N CYS A 559 -1.31 -20.90 -2.71
CA CYS A 559 -0.51 -19.80 -2.22
C CYS A 559 0.66 -19.49 -3.16
N THR A 560 1.01 -18.21 -3.25
CA THR A 560 2.11 -17.66 -4.06
C THR A 560 3.28 -17.19 -3.21
N ALA A 561 3.04 -16.88 -1.94
CA ALA A 561 4.09 -16.48 -1.00
C ALA A 561 3.78 -16.99 0.41
N ILE A 562 4.84 -17.24 1.18
CA ILE A 562 4.81 -17.66 2.57
C ILE A 562 5.80 -16.82 3.39
N ALA A 563 5.44 -16.49 4.62
CA ALA A 563 6.36 -15.88 5.58
C ALA A 563 6.16 -16.48 6.97
N THR A 564 7.22 -16.48 7.76
CA THR A 564 7.22 -17.11 9.07
C THR A 564 8.08 -16.35 10.06
N SER A 565 7.68 -16.39 11.33
CA SER A 565 8.40 -15.81 12.46
C SER A 565 8.81 -16.89 13.48
N SER A 566 9.14 -16.48 14.71
CA SER A 566 9.31 -17.37 15.85
C SER A 566 8.04 -18.13 16.25
N HIS A 567 6.85 -17.51 16.11
CA HIS A 567 5.62 -17.99 16.76
C HIS A 567 4.35 -17.93 15.91
N HIS A 568 4.40 -17.32 14.73
CA HIS A 568 3.27 -17.25 13.82
C HIS A 568 3.76 -17.27 12.37
N SER A 569 2.83 -17.56 11.48
CA SER A 569 3.05 -17.82 10.07
C SER A 569 1.97 -17.16 9.23
N CYS A 570 2.29 -16.90 7.97
CA CYS A 570 1.35 -16.38 7.02
C CYS A 570 1.57 -16.91 5.60
N ALA A 571 0.49 -16.90 4.81
CA ALA A 571 0.52 -17.26 3.41
C ALA A 571 -0.37 -16.32 2.60
N LEU A 572 0.09 -15.96 1.41
CA LEU A 572 -0.63 -15.15 0.45
C LEU A 572 -1.23 -16.06 -0.63
N SER A 573 -2.55 -15.99 -0.82
CA SER A 573 -3.24 -16.77 -1.85
C SER A 573 -3.06 -16.19 -3.25
N VAL A 574 -3.32 -16.99 -4.28
CA VAL A 574 -3.41 -16.54 -5.68
C VAL A 574 -4.49 -15.47 -5.90
N GLU A 575 -5.51 -15.44 -5.04
CA GLU A 575 -6.59 -14.43 -5.03
C GLU A 575 -6.19 -13.16 -4.24
N GLY A 576 -4.93 -13.11 -3.78
CA GLY A 576 -4.33 -12.04 -3.02
C GLY A 576 -4.76 -12.01 -1.55
N GLU A 577 -5.48 -13.02 -1.06
CA GLU A 577 -5.96 -13.07 0.33
C GLU A 577 -4.82 -13.45 1.26
N LEU A 578 -4.74 -12.79 2.41
CA LEU A 578 -3.73 -13.08 3.42
C LEU A 578 -4.30 -14.02 4.47
N PHE A 579 -3.66 -15.18 4.65
CA PHE A 579 -3.95 -16.13 5.70
C PHE A 579 -2.88 -16.03 6.79
N THR A 580 -3.28 -16.05 8.05
CA THR A 580 -2.35 -15.99 9.20
C THR A 580 -2.72 -17.06 10.23
N TRP A 581 -1.74 -17.61 10.95
CA TRP A 581 -1.96 -18.59 12.04
C TRP A 581 -0.79 -18.63 13.02
N GLY A 582 -1.01 -19.22 14.19
CA GLY A 582 -0.06 -19.31 15.29
C GLY A 582 -0.41 -18.41 16.48
N GLN A 583 0.59 -17.92 17.19
CA GLN A 583 0.39 -17.06 18.36
C GLN A 583 -0.28 -15.73 17.98
N ASN A 584 -1.17 -15.23 18.83
CA ASN A 584 -1.86 -13.95 18.67
C ASN A 584 -1.89 -13.06 19.94
N ALA A 585 -1.07 -13.35 20.96
CA ALA A 585 -1.07 -12.57 22.21
C ALA A 585 -0.82 -11.05 22.01
N SER A 586 -0.16 -10.66 20.93
CA SER A 586 0.07 -9.25 20.56
C SER A 586 -0.91 -8.71 19.51
N GLY A 587 -1.82 -9.54 18.98
CA GLY A 587 -2.64 -9.22 17.81
C GLY A 587 -1.89 -9.33 16.47
N CYS A 588 -0.77 -10.05 16.40
CA CYS A 588 0.07 -10.15 15.20
C CYS A 588 -0.58 -10.87 14.03
N LEU A 589 -1.66 -11.60 14.27
CA LEU A 589 -2.40 -12.24 13.21
C LEU A 589 -3.28 -11.26 12.41
N GLY A 590 -3.56 -10.07 12.93
CA GLY A 590 -4.35 -9.05 12.21
C GLY A 590 -5.84 -9.38 12.08
N ARG A 591 -6.35 -10.32 12.87
CA ARG A 591 -7.76 -10.73 12.84
C ARG A 591 -8.23 -11.14 14.23
N ALA A 592 -9.54 -11.12 14.43
CA ALA A 592 -10.16 -11.65 15.64
C ALA A 592 -9.95 -13.17 15.72
N THR A 593 -9.64 -13.66 16.92
CA THR A 593 -9.56 -15.10 17.22
C THR A 593 -10.82 -15.55 17.96
N ILE A 594 -11.15 -16.83 17.83
CA ILE A 594 -12.29 -17.44 18.53
C ILE A 594 -12.10 -17.22 20.03
N ASP A 595 -13.11 -16.65 20.70
CA ASP A 595 -13.11 -16.31 22.14
C ASP A 595 -11.92 -15.45 22.61
N GLY A 596 -11.26 -14.72 21.71
CA GLY A 596 -10.06 -13.95 22.04
C GLY A 596 -8.85 -14.81 22.41
N ALA A 597 -8.79 -16.05 21.90
CA ALA A 597 -7.68 -16.95 22.15
C ALA A 597 -6.32 -16.32 21.79
N MET A 598 -5.34 -16.58 22.65
CA MET A 598 -3.97 -16.08 22.51
C MET A 598 -3.16 -16.79 21.42
N ASP A 599 -3.72 -17.83 20.83
CA ASP A 599 -3.23 -18.59 19.68
C ASP A 599 -4.40 -19.00 18.78
N SER A 600 -4.13 -19.10 17.48
CA SER A 600 -5.07 -19.61 16.49
C SER A 600 -4.29 -20.54 15.57
N PRO A 601 -4.27 -21.85 15.88
CA PRO A 601 -3.44 -22.82 15.19
C PRO A 601 -3.97 -23.19 13.80
N ASP A 602 -5.20 -22.77 13.47
CA ASP A 602 -5.85 -23.03 12.21
C ASP A 602 -5.75 -21.78 11.31
N PRO A 603 -5.27 -21.91 10.05
CA PRO A 603 -5.18 -20.81 9.10
C PRO A 603 -6.53 -20.17 8.80
N ASP A 604 -6.59 -18.86 8.98
CA ASP A 604 -7.78 -18.10 8.61
C ASP A 604 -7.43 -16.73 8.01
N VAL A 605 -8.37 -16.19 7.26
CA VAL A 605 -8.20 -15.01 6.43
C VAL A 605 -8.15 -13.75 7.28
N VAL A 606 -7.21 -12.87 6.99
CA VAL A 606 -7.17 -11.51 7.52
C VAL A 606 -8.25 -10.69 6.80
N PRO A 607 -9.32 -10.24 7.50
CA PRO A 607 -10.41 -9.55 6.85
C PRO A 607 -9.93 -8.28 6.17
N ARG A 608 -10.28 -8.11 4.89
CA ARG A 608 -10.02 -6.86 4.15
C ARG A 608 -10.97 -5.72 4.53
N ALA A 609 -11.88 -5.94 5.49
CA ALA A 609 -12.99 -5.06 5.80
C ALA A 609 -12.90 -4.44 7.21
N CYS A 610 -12.30 -3.25 7.28
CA CYS A 610 -12.63 -2.22 8.26
C CYS A 610 -12.53 -0.78 7.73
N ASN A 611 -12.28 -0.59 6.42
CA ASN A 611 -12.44 0.71 5.77
C ASN A 611 -13.18 0.53 4.43
N HIS A 612 -14.48 0.79 4.43
CA HIS A 612 -15.28 1.04 3.22
C HIS A 612 -14.79 2.29 2.42
N ALA A 613 -13.60 2.82 2.74
CA ALA A 613 -12.99 3.98 2.12
C ALA A 613 -11.86 3.65 1.13
N PHE A 614 -11.45 2.39 0.93
CA PHE A 614 -10.26 2.11 0.12
C PHE A 614 -10.44 1.06 -0.98
N GLY A 615 -10.39 1.54 -2.22
CA GLY A 615 -9.84 0.78 -3.32
C GLY A 615 -8.37 0.49 -3.05
N VAL A 616 -8.07 -0.71 -2.56
CA VAL A 616 -6.71 -1.24 -2.43
C VAL A 616 -6.54 -2.38 -3.42
N GLY A 617 -5.43 -2.36 -4.16
CA GLY A 617 -5.06 -3.44 -5.05
C GLY A 617 -4.71 -4.74 -4.31
N PRO A 618 -4.34 -5.81 -5.04
CA PRO A 618 -3.98 -7.08 -4.43
C PRO A 618 -2.79 -6.93 -3.47
N ILE A 619 -2.73 -7.75 -2.42
CA ILE A 619 -1.55 -7.85 -1.57
C ILE A 619 -0.41 -8.42 -2.42
N ILE A 620 0.73 -7.74 -2.46
CA ILE A 620 1.89 -8.09 -3.30
C ILE A 620 3.09 -8.58 -2.49
N SER A 621 3.15 -8.25 -1.20
CA SER A 621 4.27 -8.62 -0.33
C SER A 621 3.79 -8.74 1.11
N VAL A 622 4.28 -9.76 1.80
CA VAL A 622 3.97 -10.05 3.21
C VAL A 622 5.24 -10.44 3.93
N THR A 623 5.35 -10.06 5.21
CA THR A 623 6.42 -10.52 6.09
C THR A 623 5.89 -10.65 7.52
N ALA A 624 6.50 -11.56 8.28
CA ALA A 624 6.23 -11.80 9.69
C ALA A 624 7.50 -11.52 10.50
N GLY A 625 7.40 -10.74 11.57
CA GLY A 625 8.51 -10.46 12.48
C GLY A 625 8.24 -10.94 13.91
N ASP A 626 8.98 -10.44 14.90
CA ASP A 626 8.78 -10.85 16.30
C ASP A 626 7.44 -10.34 16.86
N ARG A 627 6.40 -11.18 16.70
CA ARG A 627 5.02 -10.91 17.13
C ARG A 627 4.38 -9.70 16.42
N PHE A 628 4.67 -9.48 15.13
CA PHE A 628 3.95 -8.56 14.25
C PHE A 628 3.94 -9.05 12.79
N THR A 629 3.01 -8.54 11.99
CA THR A 629 2.89 -8.83 10.55
C THR A 629 2.81 -7.53 9.75
N PHE A 630 3.47 -7.50 8.59
CA PHE A 630 3.31 -6.46 7.58
C PHE A 630 2.81 -7.03 6.27
N PHE A 631 2.05 -6.23 5.55
CA PHE A 631 1.75 -6.49 4.15
C PHE A 631 1.62 -5.20 3.36
N ALA A 632 2.09 -5.25 2.11
CA ALA A 632 1.95 -4.17 1.14
C ALA A 632 0.95 -4.56 0.05
N THR A 633 0.13 -3.59 -0.34
CA THR A 633 -0.83 -3.72 -1.44
C THR A 633 -0.30 -3.03 -2.68
N GLY A 634 -0.59 -3.59 -3.84
CA GLY A 634 -0.32 -2.98 -5.14
C GLY A 634 -1.24 -1.78 -5.42
N PRO A 635 -0.98 -1.07 -6.55
CA PRO A 635 -1.90 -0.06 -7.06
C PRO A 635 -3.31 -0.62 -7.15
N TRP A 636 -4.30 0.19 -6.77
CA TRP A 636 -5.68 -0.15 -7.06
C TRP A 636 -5.92 -0.05 -8.57
N GLU A 637 -6.11 -1.18 -9.20
CA GLU A 637 -6.70 -1.24 -10.53
C GLU A 637 -8.22 -1.30 -10.32
N PRO A 638 -9.00 -0.37 -10.89
CA PRO A 638 -10.43 -0.59 -11.01
C PRO A 638 -10.58 -1.91 -11.75
N GLN A 639 -11.03 -2.97 -11.06
CA GLN A 639 -11.60 -4.09 -11.78
C GLN A 639 -12.71 -3.47 -12.63
N GLU A 640 -12.55 -3.47 -13.96
CA GLU A 640 -13.71 -3.52 -14.83
C GLU A 640 -14.49 -4.73 -14.31
N GLU A 641 -15.59 -4.48 -13.59
CA GLU A 641 -16.50 -5.53 -13.20
C GLU A 641 -16.89 -6.23 -14.50
N GLN A 642 -16.27 -7.38 -14.78
CA GLN A 642 -16.69 -8.26 -15.84
C GLN A 642 -18.12 -8.67 -15.48
N ASP A 643 -19.06 -8.06 -16.20
CA ASP A 643 -20.48 -8.38 -16.25
C ASP A 643 -21.18 -8.51 -14.89
N LYS A 644 -21.39 -7.36 -14.24
CA LYS A 644 -22.73 -7.08 -13.68
C LYS A 644 -23.60 -6.40 -14.73
N HIS A 645 -23.77 -7.08 -15.87
CA HIS A 645 -24.89 -6.85 -16.78
C HIS A 645 -26.18 -7.42 -16.16
N GLU A 646 -26.55 -6.94 -14.98
CA GLU A 646 -27.89 -7.08 -14.38
C GLU A 646 -27.86 -6.35 -13.03
N PHE A 647 -28.05 -5.02 -13.03
CA PHE A 647 -28.78 -4.28 -11.97
C PHE A 647 -28.83 -2.75 -12.18
N TYR A 648 -28.49 -2.22 -13.36
CA TYR A 648 -28.57 -0.77 -13.64
C TYR A 648 -29.86 -0.33 -14.36
N PHE A 649 -31.02 -0.94 -14.05
CA PHE A 649 -32.30 -0.51 -14.63
C PHE A 649 -33.48 -0.40 -13.64
N ARG A 650 -33.24 -0.08 -12.36
CA ARG A 650 -34.36 0.07 -11.41
C ARG A 650 -34.28 1.16 -10.35
N GLU A 651 -33.63 2.29 -10.64
CA GLU A 651 -33.69 3.48 -9.78
C GLU A 651 -34.22 4.77 -10.44
N LYS A 652 -34.73 4.69 -11.67
CA LYS A 652 -35.43 5.81 -12.34
C LYS A 652 -36.95 5.64 -12.47
N LEU A 653 -37.57 4.80 -11.64
CA LEU A 653 -39.03 4.62 -11.64
C LEU A 653 -39.76 4.93 -10.32
N ASN A 654 -39.06 5.41 -9.28
CA ASN A 654 -39.71 5.84 -8.02
C ASN A 654 -39.76 7.37 -7.81
N ARG A 655 -39.75 8.16 -8.90
CA ARG A 655 -40.09 9.60 -8.85
C ARG A 655 -41.48 9.96 -9.39
N HIS A 656 -42.35 8.98 -9.63
CA HIS A 656 -43.74 9.21 -10.08
C HIS A 656 -44.79 8.52 -9.20
N SER A 657 -44.74 8.70 -7.87
CA SER A 657 -45.87 8.35 -7.00
C SER A 657 -46.12 9.34 -5.84
N LYS A 658 -45.95 10.64 -6.11
CA LYS A 658 -46.57 11.68 -5.28
C LYS A 658 -47.31 12.68 -6.16
N PHE A 659 -48.54 12.34 -6.53
CA PHE A 659 -49.68 13.25 -6.75
C PHE A 659 -50.94 12.39 -7.01
N GLN A 660 -52.07 12.78 -6.38
CA GLN A 660 -53.39 12.11 -6.25
C GLN A 660 -53.43 11.09 -5.09
N VAL A 661 -54.23 11.25 -4.02
CA VAL A 661 -55.43 12.06 -3.73
C VAL A 661 -55.30 12.65 -2.33
#